data_AF-A0A812X7Z6-F1
#
_entry.id   AF-A0A812X7Z6-F1
#
_cell.length_a   1.000
_cell.length_b   1.000
_cell.length_c   1.000
_cell.angle_alpha   90.00
_cell.angle_beta   90.00
_cell.angle_gamma   90.00
#
_symmetry.space_group_name_H-M   'P 1'
#
loop_
_entity.id
_entity.type
_entity.pdbx_description
1 polymer ?
#
loop_
_entity_poly.entity_id
_entity_poly.type
_entity_poly.pdbx_seq_one_letter_code
_entity_poly.pdbx_strand_id
1 'polypeptide(L)'
;MAAGSDDVVAGFLSLGDLGGLQKFTPANFDWTRMIGDPPQPPLVMLVCERFIHQVPASSFLKCAEWLIRCGADPEQPAPDTEEISYSAWSESESDATMMTIDFANKSAIAAAFECIRAMREGKGGADWSSDIKCMEGFVKLAARTAGAKSQKVAVHHTVLDLWETFRSMTSTHDLLFETADGEVSAHEQILTAASPVLKAMLESIMKEGSSKRIQIKDSSESGVSLFLDMLYTGSTFNDPDYKSMLVALDLAHRWQVDGIVDMLLGALPDLITVDSFVAIAESAVLKGLESLKRACASYGAHNEEVQIMLKNGTLPKAVQKLLGASGQAEEDAGRKKKRRVDEVVEGFLLLGDLEGLKKFTPSDYDWTGLLGKLKLPPLVYLVGKKFISALSADSFLQLAEWIIRSGADPQQAAPIQSKSMHRAWVQSKQEDTLISVDLAGQSAISAAFLCMRAMREGMGDADWSEQITDMEKFLSVATRHWVSFSKTDHAAQNMTSTHNLIFETAGREVSAHEHMLLLASPMLNAMLQSIMKDILYTGSTCNDPDYKSMLTALDLAHRWQVSSIVDMLLGSLPKMITTNSFVEIAEAAALKGLEPLQKACLRFAAKDETTQSMLKNGSLPTAVQKLLGVSTMEEDEPNRKKKRVTF
;
A
#
# COMPACT_ATOMS: atom_id res chain seq x y z
N MET A 1 10.47 18.66 -16.25
CA MET A 1 11.08 17.96 -15.10
C MET A 1 10.68 16.49 -15.00
N ALA A 2 9.62 16.00 -15.68
CA ALA A 2 9.14 14.62 -15.54
C ALA A 2 9.96 13.54 -16.28
N ALA A 3 10.48 13.82 -17.49
CA ALA A 3 11.10 12.78 -18.34
C ALA A 3 12.33 12.08 -17.73
N GLY A 4 13.19 12.80 -17.00
CA GLY A 4 14.43 12.21 -16.45
C GLY A 4 14.22 11.29 -15.25
N SER A 5 13.09 11.37 -14.54
CA SER A 5 12.80 10.43 -13.43
C SER A 5 12.16 9.13 -13.91
N ASP A 6 11.47 9.17 -15.06
CA ASP A 6 10.86 8.00 -15.67
C ASP A 6 11.92 7.03 -16.20
N ASP A 7 12.93 7.53 -16.90
CA ASP A 7 14.03 6.72 -17.43
C ASP A 7 14.84 6.04 -16.31
N VAL A 8 15.00 6.73 -15.18
CA VAL A 8 15.72 6.19 -14.01
C VAL A 8 14.92 5.07 -13.33
N VAL A 9 13.61 5.27 -13.14
CA VAL A 9 12.74 4.24 -12.56
C VAL A 9 12.65 3.04 -13.50
N ALA A 10 12.45 3.27 -14.80
CA ALA A 10 12.47 2.24 -15.83
C ALA A 10 13.78 1.42 -15.82
N GLY A 11 14.94 2.09 -15.72
CA GLY A 11 16.24 1.43 -15.68
C GLY A 11 16.49 0.57 -14.42
N PHE A 12 15.95 0.93 -13.26
CA PHE A 12 16.06 0.06 -12.08
C PHE A 12 15.04 -1.09 -12.09
N LEU A 13 13.88 -0.91 -12.73
CA LEU A 13 12.93 -1.99 -12.97
C LEU A 13 13.52 -3.06 -13.89
N SER A 14 14.22 -2.66 -14.96
CA SER A 14 14.87 -3.61 -15.88
C SER A 14 15.99 -4.44 -15.23
N LEU A 15 16.68 -3.87 -14.23
CA LEU A 15 17.70 -4.58 -13.45
C LEU A 15 17.12 -5.38 -12.27
N GLY A 16 15.85 -5.16 -11.91
CA GLY A 16 15.25 -5.68 -10.68
C GLY A 16 15.96 -5.21 -9.41
N ASP A 17 16.53 -4.00 -9.40
CA ASP A 17 17.25 -3.48 -8.23
C ASP A 17 16.30 -2.71 -7.31
N LEU A 18 15.77 -3.42 -6.30
CA LEU A 18 14.92 -2.80 -5.28
C LEU A 18 15.64 -1.68 -4.51
N GLY A 19 16.93 -1.84 -4.23
CA GLY A 19 17.69 -0.84 -3.48
C GLY A 19 17.83 0.46 -4.28
N GLY A 20 18.03 0.34 -5.60
CA GLY A 20 17.95 1.46 -6.53
C GLY A 20 16.57 2.09 -6.56
N LEU A 21 15.51 1.31 -6.79
CA LEU A 21 14.13 1.82 -6.84
C LEU A 21 13.73 2.61 -5.58
N GLN A 22 14.01 2.06 -4.40
CA GLN A 22 13.70 2.70 -3.12
C GLN A 22 14.42 4.02 -2.91
N LYS A 23 15.65 4.11 -3.41
CA LYS A 23 16.49 5.28 -3.20
C LYS A 23 16.21 6.40 -4.20
N PHE A 24 15.93 6.04 -5.45
CA PHE A 24 15.93 6.98 -6.55
C PHE A 24 14.56 7.38 -7.07
N THR A 25 13.52 6.68 -6.66
CA THR A 25 12.17 7.08 -7.02
C THR A 25 11.78 8.32 -6.22
N PRO A 26 11.33 9.42 -6.87
CA PRO A 26 10.80 10.58 -6.16
C PRO A 26 9.67 10.20 -5.20
N ALA A 27 9.62 10.83 -4.02
CA ALA A 27 8.58 10.55 -3.02
C ALA A 27 7.14 10.81 -3.54
N ASN A 28 6.99 11.67 -4.56
CA ASN A 28 5.75 11.98 -5.23
C ASN A 28 5.56 11.26 -6.58
N PHE A 29 6.35 10.23 -6.87
CA PHE A 29 6.20 9.46 -8.10
C PHE A 29 4.82 8.80 -8.14
N ASP A 30 4.10 9.03 -9.23
CA ASP A 30 2.79 8.43 -9.47
C ASP A 30 2.97 7.06 -10.12
N TRP A 31 2.74 5.99 -9.36
CA TRP A 31 2.89 4.61 -9.82
C TRP A 31 1.78 4.13 -10.76
N THR A 32 0.77 4.97 -11.01
CA THR A 32 -0.27 4.72 -12.01
C THR A 32 0.07 5.35 -13.36
N ARG A 33 1.17 6.11 -13.46
CA ARG A 33 1.62 6.70 -14.72
C ARG A 33 2.35 5.68 -15.59
N MET A 34 2.24 5.85 -16.91
CA MET A 34 2.97 5.02 -17.88
C MET A 34 4.44 5.44 -17.94
N ILE A 35 5.34 4.47 -18.00
CA ILE A 35 6.79 4.68 -18.05
C ILE A 35 7.45 3.81 -19.13
N GLY A 36 8.68 4.17 -19.50
CA GLY A 36 9.46 3.47 -20.52
C GLY A 36 9.07 3.84 -21.95
N ASP A 37 9.75 3.20 -22.90
CA ASP A 37 9.50 3.30 -24.34
C ASP A 37 9.51 1.88 -24.93
N PRO A 38 8.34 1.29 -25.27
CA PRO A 38 7.02 1.91 -25.30
C PRO A 38 6.42 2.18 -23.90
N PRO A 39 5.56 3.21 -23.74
CA PRO A 39 4.97 3.55 -22.44
C PRO A 39 4.04 2.47 -21.90
N GLN A 40 4.31 1.99 -20.69
CA GLN A 40 3.52 0.93 -20.04
C GLN A 40 3.47 1.09 -18.51
N PRO A 41 2.50 0.46 -17.80
CA PRO A 41 2.45 0.53 -16.34
C PRO A 41 3.73 -0.04 -15.70
N PRO A 42 4.24 0.52 -14.59
CA PRO A 42 5.49 0.07 -13.97
C PRO A 42 5.51 -1.42 -13.59
N LEU A 43 4.37 -1.96 -13.16
CA LEU A 43 4.23 -3.39 -12.88
C LEU A 43 4.21 -4.26 -14.15
N VAL A 44 3.60 -3.77 -15.24
CA VAL A 44 3.67 -4.47 -16.53
C VAL A 44 5.11 -4.47 -17.02
N MET A 45 5.81 -3.33 -16.96
CA MET A 45 7.23 -3.25 -17.28
C MET A 45 8.04 -4.26 -16.49
N LEU A 46 7.93 -4.29 -15.16
CA LEU A 46 8.68 -5.24 -14.34
C LEU A 46 8.42 -6.71 -14.73
N VAL A 47 7.17 -7.05 -15.07
CA VAL A 47 6.82 -8.38 -15.58
C VAL A 47 7.54 -8.63 -16.90
N CYS A 48 7.48 -7.70 -17.87
CA CYS A 48 8.18 -7.80 -19.15
C CYS A 48 9.71 -7.95 -18.99
N GLU A 49 10.31 -7.12 -18.14
CA GLU A 49 11.76 -7.10 -17.88
C GLU A 49 12.27 -8.42 -17.27
N ARG A 50 11.44 -9.09 -16.46
CA ARG A 50 11.72 -10.44 -15.97
C ARG A 50 11.81 -11.46 -17.11
N PHE A 51 11.03 -11.27 -18.18
CA PHE A 51 11.05 -12.12 -19.36
C PHE A 51 12.19 -11.79 -20.33
N ILE A 52 12.52 -10.51 -20.51
CA ILE A 52 13.53 -10.07 -21.50
C ILE A 52 14.94 -10.18 -20.92
N HIS A 53 15.15 -9.69 -19.70
CA HIS A 53 16.47 -9.53 -19.09
C HIS A 53 16.76 -10.56 -17.98
N GLN A 54 15.90 -11.57 -17.82
CA GLN A 54 16.05 -12.67 -16.85
C GLN A 54 16.37 -12.20 -15.42
N VAL A 55 15.72 -11.14 -14.96
CA VAL A 55 15.87 -10.61 -13.60
C VAL A 55 15.75 -11.76 -12.57
N PRO A 56 16.64 -11.87 -11.56
CA PRO A 56 16.53 -12.96 -10.58
C PRO A 56 15.16 -12.97 -9.89
N ALA A 57 14.56 -14.17 -9.75
CA ALA A 57 13.21 -14.34 -9.21
C ALA A 57 13.00 -13.69 -7.83
N SER A 58 14.00 -13.75 -6.97
CA SER A 58 13.97 -13.14 -5.64
C SER A 58 13.99 -11.61 -5.67
N SER A 59 14.69 -11.02 -6.63
CA SER A 59 14.75 -9.58 -6.85
C SER A 59 13.44 -9.07 -7.45
N PHE A 60 12.94 -9.76 -8.48
CA PHE A 60 11.65 -9.47 -9.11
C PHE A 60 10.50 -9.41 -8.10
N LEU A 61 10.33 -10.44 -7.26
CA LEU A 61 9.25 -10.48 -6.27
C LEU A 61 9.36 -9.37 -5.23
N LYS A 62 10.58 -9.01 -4.81
CA LYS A 62 10.82 -7.91 -3.88
C LYS A 62 10.49 -6.55 -4.49
N CYS A 63 10.85 -6.32 -5.75
CA CYS A 63 10.47 -5.12 -6.49
C CYS A 63 8.95 -5.03 -6.64
N ALA A 64 8.30 -6.12 -7.06
CA ALA A 64 6.84 -6.17 -7.20
C ALA A 64 6.13 -5.86 -5.88
N GLU A 65 6.56 -6.45 -4.76
CA GLU A 65 5.95 -6.22 -3.45
C GLU A 65 6.05 -4.75 -3.04
N TRP A 66 7.22 -4.17 -3.24
CA TRP A 66 7.45 -2.77 -2.91
C TRP A 66 6.64 -1.81 -3.80
N LEU A 67 6.61 -2.04 -5.11
CA LEU A 67 5.80 -1.26 -6.05
C LEU A 67 4.32 -1.23 -5.66
N ILE A 68 3.77 -2.40 -5.32
CA ILE A 68 2.37 -2.50 -4.90
C ILE A 68 2.14 -1.74 -3.59
N ARG A 69 3.06 -1.84 -2.62
CA ARG A 69 2.99 -1.05 -1.38
C ARG A 69 3.06 0.46 -1.63
N CYS A 70 3.75 0.88 -2.68
CA CYS A 70 3.82 2.28 -3.08
C CYS A 70 2.62 2.76 -3.90
N GLY A 71 1.66 1.87 -4.19
CA GLY A 71 0.40 2.21 -4.88
C GLY A 71 0.36 1.86 -6.37
N ALA A 72 1.32 1.07 -6.88
CA ALA A 72 1.21 0.51 -8.22
C ALA A 72 0.05 -0.50 -8.28
N ASP A 73 -0.80 -0.41 -9.31
CA ASP A 73 -1.99 -1.23 -9.44
C ASP A 73 -1.72 -2.46 -10.33
N PRO A 74 -1.77 -3.70 -9.79
CA PRO A 74 -1.58 -4.92 -10.59
C PRO A 74 -2.65 -5.14 -11.66
N GLU A 75 -3.82 -4.50 -11.52
CA GLU A 75 -4.96 -4.62 -12.44
C GLU A 75 -4.99 -3.52 -13.49
N GLN A 76 -4.10 -2.54 -13.42
CA GLN A 76 -4.01 -1.48 -14.43
C GLN A 76 -3.58 -2.08 -15.78
N PRO A 77 -4.39 -1.92 -16.85
CA PRO A 77 -4.05 -2.44 -18.16
C PRO A 77 -2.98 -1.58 -18.85
N ALA A 78 -2.12 -2.23 -19.62
CA ALA A 78 -1.23 -1.55 -20.56
C ALA A 78 -2.01 -0.94 -21.74
N PRO A 79 -1.46 0.08 -22.44
CA PRO A 79 -2.06 0.63 -23.64
C PRO A 79 -2.37 -0.42 -24.71
N ASP A 80 -3.43 -0.19 -25.47
CA ASP A 80 -3.80 -1.01 -26.62
C ASP A 80 -2.95 -0.61 -27.84
N THR A 81 -1.69 -1.04 -27.83
CA THR A 81 -0.70 -0.76 -28.88
C THR A 81 0.03 -2.04 -29.25
N GLU A 82 0.11 -2.35 -30.54
CA GLU A 82 0.81 -3.55 -31.08
C GLU A 82 2.32 -3.58 -30.75
N GLU A 83 2.88 -2.50 -30.20
CA GLU A 83 4.29 -2.36 -29.85
C GLU A 83 4.70 -3.05 -28.52
N ILE A 84 3.74 -3.51 -27.71
CA ILE A 84 4.04 -4.15 -26.41
C ILE A 84 3.94 -5.68 -26.52
N SER A 85 4.72 -6.26 -27.42
CA SER A 85 4.87 -7.71 -27.56
C SER A 85 6.32 -8.11 -27.38
N TYR A 86 6.56 -9.14 -26.56
CA TYR A 86 7.91 -9.59 -26.22
C TYR A 86 8.08 -11.07 -26.50
N SER A 87 9.26 -11.45 -27.00
CA SER A 87 9.63 -12.83 -27.27
C SER A 87 10.67 -13.32 -26.26
N ALA A 88 10.52 -14.56 -25.80
CA ALA A 88 11.44 -15.23 -24.89
C ALA A 88 11.83 -16.61 -25.46
N TRP A 89 13.04 -17.06 -25.17
CA TRP A 89 13.56 -18.37 -25.58
C TRP A 89 14.56 -18.91 -24.54
N SER A 90 14.79 -20.22 -24.56
CA SER A 90 15.84 -20.87 -23.77
C SER A 90 17.21 -20.65 -24.41
N GLU A 91 18.24 -20.40 -23.60
CA GLU A 91 19.64 -20.30 -24.06
C GLU A 91 20.13 -21.57 -24.78
N SER A 92 19.53 -22.73 -24.48
CA SER A 92 19.94 -24.01 -25.05
C SER A 92 19.49 -24.21 -26.50
N GLU A 93 18.32 -23.69 -26.90
CA GLU A 93 17.73 -23.85 -28.24
C GLU A 93 16.79 -22.68 -28.58
N SER A 94 17.33 -21.57 -29.08
CA SER A 94 16.56 -20.33 -29.30
C SER A 94 15.33 -20.52 -30.20
N ASP A 95 15.50 -21.19 -31.34
CA ASP A 95 14.47 -21.25 -32.38
C ASP A 95 13.36 -22.27 -32.05
N ALA A 96 13.69 -23.33 -31.30
CA ALA A 96 12.77 -24.39 -30.93
C ALA A 96 11.91 -24.03 -29.69
N THR A 97 12.36 -23.05 -28.90
CA THR A 97 11.77 -22.67 -27.61
C THR A 97 11.19 -21.25 -27.59
N MET A 98 11.29 -20.52 -28.70
CA MET A 98 10.78 -19.16 -28.82
C MET A 98 9.26 -19.09 -28.59
N MET A 99 8.85 -18.25 -27.66
CA MET A 99 7.47 -17.89 -27.38
C MET A 99 7.30 -16.38 -27.46
N THR A 100 6.21 -15.92 -28.06
CA THR A 100 5.86 -14.50 -28.13
C THR A 100 4.64 -14.26 -27.27
N ILE A 101 4.73 -13.27 -26.39
CA ILE A 101 3.68 -12.90 -25.45
C ILE A 101 3.29 -11.46 -25.76
N ASP A 102 2.02 -11.28 -26.08
CA ASP A 102 1.42 -9.97 -26.26
C ASP A 102 0.97 -9.43 -24.90
N PHE A 103 1.34 -8.20 -24.57
CA PHE A 103 0.98 -7.49 -23.35
C PHE A 103 0.03 -6.32 -23.62
N ALA A 104 -0.33 -6.04 -24.88
CA ALA A 104 -1.29 -5.01 -25.23
C ALA A 104 -2.63 -5.26 -24.51
N ASN A 105 -3.21 -4.19 -23.95
CA ASN A 105 -4.46 -4.20 -23.21
C ASN A 105 -4.52 -5.21 -22.03
N LYS A 106 -3.36 -5.69 -21.55
CA LYS A 106 -3.27 -6.61 -20.41
C LYS A 106 -2.70 -5.91 -19.20
N SER A 107 -3.25 -6.23 -18.04
CA SER A 107 -2.68 -5.83 -16.76
C SER A 107 -1.50 -6.72 -16.38
N ALA A 108 -0.71 -6.31 -15.38
CA ALA A 108 0.44 -7.10 -14.93
C ALA A 108 0.03 -8.51 -14.47
N ILE A 109 -1.14 -8.65 -13.83
CA ILE A 109 -1.65 -9.95 -13.39
C ILE A 109 -2.12 -10.82 -14.57
N ALA A 110 -2.81 -10.23 -15.55
CA ALA A 110 -3.27 -10.93 -16.75
C ALA A 110 -2.07 -11.37 -17.61
N ALA A 111 -1.08 -10.49 -17.76
CA ALA A 111 0.18 -10.78 -18.40
C ALA A 111 0.91 -11.95 -17.73
N ALA A 112 1.02 -11.97 -16.39
CA ALA A 112 1.64 -13.06 -15.67
C ALA A 112 0.94 -14.42 -15.92
N PHE A 113 -0.40 -14.45 -16.00
CA PHE A 113 -1.14 -15.67 -16.36
C PHE A 113 -0.86 -16.14 -17.80
N GLU A 114 -0.81 -15.22 -18.75
CA GLU A 114 -0.47 -15.51 -20.14
C GLU A 114 0.95 -16.07 -20.25
N CYS A 115 1.89 -15.55 -19.48
CA CYS A 115 3.25 -16.07 -19.42
C CYS A 115 3.30 -17.49 -18.84
N ILE A 116 2.57 -17.75 -17.74
CA ILE A 116 2.46 -19.11 -17.16
C ILE A 116 1.88 -20.07 -18.20
N ARG A 117 0.86 -19.65 -18.95
CA ARG A 117 0.23 -20.45 -20.00
C ARG A 117 1.21 -20.75 -21.13
N ALA A 118 1.89 -19.74 -21.67
CA ALA A 118 2.87 -19.89 -22.72
C ALA A 118 4.04 -20.81 -22.33
N MET A 119 4.56 -20.69 -21.09
CA MET A 119 5.63 -21.54 -20.58
C MET A 119 5.19 -23.01 -20.41
N ARG A 120 3.94 -23.25 -20.01
CA ARG A 120 3.39 -24.62 -19.88
C ARG A 120 3.10 -25.28 -21.22
N GLU A 121 2.73 -24.48 -22.22
CA GLU A 121 2.50 -24.92 -23.61
C GLU A 121 3.79 -25.02 -24.44
N GLY A 122 4.93 -24.66 -23.84
CA GLY A 122 6.23 -24.48 -24.49
C GLY A 122 6.71 -25.67 -25.34
N LYS A 123 7.48 -25.35 -26.39
CA LYS A 123 8.10 -26.29 -27.33
C LYS A 123 9.62 -26.40 -27.07
N GLY A 124 10.28 -27.39 -27.66
CA GLY A 124 11.76 -27.50 -27.63
C GLY A 124 12.38 -28.02 -26.32
N GLY A 125 11.60 -28.66 -25.44
CA GLY A 125 12.13 -29.37 -24.26
C GLY A 125 12.77 -28.49 -23.15
N ALA A 126 12.57 -27.17 -23.19
CA ALA A 126 13.07 -26.24 -22.18
C ALA A 126 12.35 -26.40 -20.83
N ASP A 127 13.10 -26.29 -19.73
CA ASP A 127 12.55 -26.31 -18.37
C ASP A 127 12.26 -24.90 -17.85
N TRP A 128 10.98 -24.53 -17.84
CA TRP A 128 10.49 -23.25 -17.33
C TRP A 128 10.03 -23.31 -15.86
N SER A 129 10.33 -24.38 -15.12
CA SER A 129 9.77 -24.62 -13.78
C SER A 129 10.10 -23.51 -12.77
N SER A 130 11.27 -22.88 -12.90
CA SER A 130 11.69 -21.77 -12.03
C SER A 130 10.90 -20.49 -12.33
N ASP A 131 10.75 -20.16 -13.61
CA ASP A 131 10.03 -18.97 -14.08
C ASP A 131 8.53 -19.08 -13.82
N ILE A 132 7.94 -20.26 -14.02
CA ILE A 132 6.54 -20.55 -13.64
C ILE A 132 6.34 -20.31 -12.13
N LYS A 133 7.22 -20.84 -11.27
CA LYS A 133 7.13 -20.62 -9.81
C LYS A 133 7.28 -19.15 -9.44
N CYS A 134 8.15 -18.42 -10.14
CA CYS A 134 8.33 -16.99 -9.95
C CYS A 134 7.04 -16.21 -10.27
N MET A 135 6.43 -16.48 -11.42
CA MET A 135 5.17 -15.83 -11.84
C MET A 135 3.99 -16.23 -10.94
N GLU A 136 3.90 -17.49 -10.51
CA GLU A 136 2.93 -17.91 -9.50
C GLU A 136 3.14 -17.19 -8.16
N GLY A 137 4.40 -16.91 -7.78
CA GLY A 137 4.74 -16.09 -6.64
C GLY A 137 4.22 -14.65 -6.76
N PHE A 138 4.37 -14.04 -7.95
CA PHE A 138 3.85 -12.70 -8.23
C PHE A 138 2.32 -12.66 -8.22
N VAL A 139 1.65 -13.63 -8.84
CA VAL A 139 0.17 -13.71 -8.81
C VAL A 139 -0.33 -13.85 -7.37
N LYS A 140 0.31 -14.68 -6.53
CA LYS A 140 -0.03 -14.80 -5.10
C LYS A 140 0.19 -13.50 -4.34
N LEU A 141 1.26 -12.78 -4.65
CA LEU A 141 1.56 -11.48 -4.06
C LEU A 141 0.51 -10.45 -4.44
N ALA A 142 0.23 -10.30 -5.74
CA ALA A 142 -0.79 -9.39 -6.28
C ALA A 142 -2.18 -9.71 -5.71
N ALA A 143 -2.55 -10.98 -5.58
CA ALA A 143 -3.83 -11.39 -4.99
C ALA A 143 -3.95 -11.04 -3.49
N ARG A 144 -2.86 -11.09 -2.72
CA ARG A 144 -2.86 -10.67 -1.30
C ARG A 144 -3.06 -9.17 -1.15
N THR A 145 -2.53 -8.39 -2.09
CA THR A 145 -2.50 -6.92 -2.02
C THR A 145 -3.64 -6.24 -2.77
N ALA A 146 -4.24 -6.90 -3.77
CA ALA A 146 -5.44 -6.41 -4.46
C ALA A 146 -6.63 -6.25 -3.49
N GLY A 147 -6.63 -6.96 -2.36
CA GLY A 147 -7.59 -6.79 -1.27
C GLY A 147 -7.27 -5.66 -0.27
N ALA A 148 -6.13 -4.98 -0.38
CA ALA A 148 -5.72 -3.90 0.54
C ALA A 148 -6.19 -2.50 0.10
N LYS A 149 -6.79 -2.36 -1.09
CA LYS A 149 -7.69 -1.23 -1.34
C LYS A 149 -8.84 -1.40 -0.34
N SER A 150 -9.00 -0.47 0.60
CA SER A 150 -10.12 -0.42 1.56
C SER A 150 -11.39 -0.92 0.90
N GLN A 151 -11.73 -2.21 1.11
CA GLN A 151 -12.93 -2.77 0.53
C GLN A 151 -14.09 -2.05 1.18
N LYS A 152 -14.73 -1.14 0.44
CA LYS A 152 -15.93 -0.46 0.89
C LYS A 152 -17.05 -1.50 0.86
N VAL A 153 -17.24 -2.18 1.99
CA VAL A 153 -18.34 -3.11 2.18
C VAL A 153 -19.58 -2.28 2.47
N ALA A 154 -20.62 -2.47 1.65
CA ALA A 154 -21.91 -1.87 1.94
C ALA A 154 -22.52 -2.59 3.15
N VAL A 155 -22.54 -1.90 4.29
CA VAL A 155 -23.17 -2.38 5.52
C VAL A 155 -24.61 -1.86 5.57
N HIS A 156 -25.55 -2.72 5.97
CA HIS A 156 -26.94 -2.31 6.15
C HIS A 156 -27.04 -1.30 7.31
N HIS A 157 -27.80 -0.21 7.14
CA HIS A 157 -27.91 0.88 8.13
C HIS A 157 -28.20 0.39 9.55
N THR A 158 -29.05 -0.62 9.69
CA THR A 158 -29.39 -1.24 10.97
C THR A 158 -28.20 -1.79 11.77
N VAL A 159 -27.15 -2.26 11.10
CA VAL A 159 -25.92 -2.72 11.76
C VAL A 159 -25.13 -1.53 12.26
N LEU A 160 -25.08 -0.43 11.50
CA LEU A 160 -24.48 0.83 11.93
C LEU A 160 -25.23 1.41 13.13
N ASP A 161 -26.57 1.46 13.07
CA ASP A 161 -27.43 1.90 14.19
C ASP A 161 -27.14 1.11 15.47
N LEU A 162 -26.89 -0.20 15.36
CA LEU A 162 -26.53 -1.06 16.49
C LEU A 162 -25.15 -0.70 17.05
N TRP A 163 -24.14 -0.50 16.21
CA TRP A 163 -22.79 -0.10 16.64
C TRP A 163 -22.79 1.29 17.30
N GLU A 164 -23.60 2.21 16.78
CA GLU A 164 -23.81 3.55 17.35
C GLU A 164 -24.56 3.49 18.69
N THR A 165 -25.56 2.62 18.79
CA THR A 165 -26.24 2.35 20.05
C THR A 165 -25.21 1.82 21.06
N PHE A 166 -24.36 0.87 20.67
CA PHE A 166 -23.30 0.35 21.54
C PHE A 166 -22.33 1.46 21.97
N ARG A 167 -21.88 2.31 21.04
CA ARG A 167 -21.02 3.48 21.34
C ARG A 167 -21.65 4.47 22.33
N SER A 168 -22.98 4.62 22.31
CA SER A 168 -23.73 5.54 23.17
C SER A 168 -24.20 4.93 24.49
N MET A 169 -24.07 3.61 24.69
CA MET A 169 -24.34 2.92 25.96
C MET A 169 -23.27 3.22 27.01
N THR A 170 -23.16 4.47 27.44
CA THR A 170 -22.14 4.93 28.40
C THR A 170 -22.19 4.22 29.75
N SER A 171 -23.34 3.64 30.12
CA SER A 171 -23.49 2.83 31.34
C SER A 171 -22.78 1.49 31.31
N THR A 172 -22.42 0.98 30.13
CA THR A 172 -21.67 -0.29 29.95
C THR A 172 -20.18 -0.07 29.71
N HIS A 173 -19.73 1.18 29.65
CA HIS A 173 -18.31 1.51 29.51
C HIS A 173 -17.54 1.12 30.78
N ASP A 174 -16.43 0.40 30.59
CA ASP A 174 -15.53 -0.10 31.62
C ASP A 174 -14.15 0.59 31.60
N LEU A 175 -13.94 1.53 30.67
CA LEU A 175 -12.72 2.32 30.53
C LEU A 175 -13.01 3.83 30.43
N LEU A 176 -12.12 4.64 31.02
CA LEU A 176 -12.19 6.10 30.96
C LEU A 176 -10.89 6.74 30.44
N PHE A 177 -11.03 7.71 29.55
CA PHE A 177 -9.97 8.60 29.09
C PHE A 177 -10.05 9.93 29.82
N GLU A 178 -8.94 10.35 30.41
CA GLU A 178 -8.78 11.67 31.03
C GLU A 178 -8.09 12.58 29.99
N THR A 179 -8.87 13.46 29.34
CA THR A 179 -8.41 14.34 28.25
C THR A 179 -7.96 15.70 28.78
N ALA A 180 -7.58 16.62 27.88
CA ALA A 180 -7.19 17.99 28.25
C ALA A 180 -8.33 18.81 28.86
N ASP A 181 -9.56 18.54 28.44
CA ASP A 181 -10.76 19.37 28.62
C ASP A 181 -11.98 18.60 29.12
N GLY A 182 -11.90 17.28 29.27
CA GLY A 182 -13.01 16.44 29.72
C GLY A 182 -12.64 14.99 30.02
N GLU A 183 -13.67 14.16 30.18
CA GLU A 183 -13.53 12.71 30.31
C GLU A 183 -14.36 12.02 29.22
N VAL A 184 -13.78 11.02 28.55
CA VAL A 184 -14.50 10.22 27.54
C VAL A 184 -14.46 8.75 27.95
N SER A 185 -15.60 8.07 27.96
CA SER A 185 -15.68 6.65 28.33
C SER A 185 -15.86 5.75 27.10
N ALA A 186 -15.38 4.50 27.20
CA ALA A 186 -15.48 3.48 26.16
C ALA A 186 -15.47 2.06 26.74
N HIS A 187 -15.73 1.07 25.88
CA HIS A 187 -15.50 -0.36 26.17
C HIS A 187 -14.05 -0.75 25.91
N GLU A 188 -13.39 -1.31 26.94
CA GLU A 188 -12.05 -1.88 26.89
C GLU A 188 -11.93 -2.94 25.79
N GLN A 189 -12.94 -3.81 25.64
CA GLN A 189 -12.84 -4.92 24.67
C GLN A 189 -12.71 -4.43 23.22
N ILE A 190 -13.32 -3.29 22.88
CA ILE A 190 -13.20 -2.72 21.54
C ILE A 190 -11.77 -2.23 21.30
N LEU A 191 -11.16 -1.59 22.29
CA LEU A 191 -9.79 -1.08 22.19
C LEU A 191 -8.74 -2.19 22.13
N THR A 192 -8.89 -3.21 22.98
CA THR A 192 -7.96 -4.35 23.00
C THR A 192 -8.06 -5.19 21.74
N ALA A 193 -9.24 -5.26 21.12
CA ALA A 193 -9.42 -5.89 19.82
C ALA A 193 -8.79 -5.08 18.68
N ALA A 194 -8.89 -3.75 18.72
CA ALA A 194 -8.48 -2.89 17.61
C ALA A 194 -7.01 -2.46 17.64
N SER A 195 -6.35 -2.51 18.79
CA SER A 195 -4.98 -2.00 18.95
C SER A 195 -4.09 -2.94 19.76
N PRO A 196 -2.94 -3.38 19.22
CA PRO A 196 -1.96 -4.15 19.98
C PRO A 196 -1.35 -3.35 21.14
N VAL A 197 -1.22 -2.02 20.98
CA VAL A 197 -0.69 -1.12 22.01
C VAL A 197 -1.67 -0.99 23.17
N LEU A 198 -2.95 -0.72 22.89
CA LEU A 198 -3.98 -0.61 23.93
C LEU A 198 -4.22 -1.96 24.59
N LYS A 199 -4.16 -3.06 23.85
CA LYS A 199 -4.20 -4.41 24.41
C LYS A 199 -3.09 -4.62 25.44
N ALA A 200 -1.84 -4.39 25.07
CA ALA A 200 -0.71 -4.54 25.97
C ALA A 200 -0.82 -3.61 27.19
N MET A 201 -1.30 -2.38 26.99
CA MET A 201 -1.50 -1.40 28.07
C MET A 201 -2.57 -1.85 29.08
N LEU A 202 -3.72 -2.31 28.59
CA LEU A 202 -4.89 -2.64 29.40
C LEU A 202 -4.83 -4.02 30.05
N GLU A 203 -4.09 -4.95 29.46
CA GLU A 203 -3.77 -6.27 30.03
C GLU A 203 -2.58 -6.22 31.01
N SER A 204 -1.86 -5.10 31.10
CA SER A 204 -0.72 -4.96 32.00
C SER A 204 -1.12 -4.73 33.46
N ILE A 205 -0.18 -5.03 34.37
CA ILE A 205 -0.28 -4.67 35.79
C ILE A 205 0.01 -3.18 36.06
N MET A 206 0.23 -2.37 35.02
CA MET A 206 0.52 -0.95 35.17
C MET A 206 -0.75 -0.19 35.60
N LYS A 207 -0.58 1.11 35.88
CA LYS A 207 -1.66 1.97 36.38
C LYS A 207 -2.87 1.90 35.46
N GLU A 208 -2.65 1.99 34.16
CA GLU A 208 -3.69 2.01 33.13
C GLU A 208 -4.53 0.73 33.14
N GLY A 209 -3.89 -0.44 33.15
CA GLY A 209 -4.56 -1.75 33.20
C GLY A 209 -5.26 -2.02 34.54
N SER A 210 -4.71 -1.53 35.65
CA SER A 210 -5.30 -1.72 36.98
C SER A 210 -6.44 -0.76 37.29
N SER A 211 -6.33 0.51 36.90
CA SER A 211 -7.33 1.55 37.19
C SER A 211 -8.36 1.71 36.09
N LYS A 212 -8.16 1.08 34.92
CA LYS A 212 -8.97 1.27 33.71
C LYS A 212 -9.17 2.75 33.37
N ARG A 213 -8.07 3.50 33.47
CA ARG A 213 -8.00 4.94 33.20
C ARG A 213 -6.76 5.25 32.37
N ILE A 214 -6.95 5.91 31.22
CA ILE A 214 -5.87 6.31 30.32
C ILE A 214 -5.77 7.83 30.34
N GLN A 215 -4.58 8.36 30.66
CA GLN A 215 -4.33 9.81 30.70
C GLN A 215 -3.73 10.30 29.38
N ILE A 216 -4.44 11.20 28.69
CA ILE A 216 -4.05 11.80 27.41
C ILE A 216 -4.32 13.30 27.43
N LYS A 217 -3.63 14.00 28.34
CA LYS A 217 -3.80 15.44 28.60
C LYS A 217 -3.36 16.36 27.45
N ASP A 218 -2.74 15.79 26.43
CA ASP A 218 -2.35 16.43 25.17
C ASP A 218 -3.44 16.36 24.09
N SER A 219 -4.54 15.63 24.36
CA SER A 219 -5.62 15.38 23.40
C SER A 219 -6.94 16.02 23.87
N SER A 220 -7.72 16.59 22.95
CA SER A 220 -9.05 17.14 23.26
C SER A 220 -10.11 16.05 23.33
N GLU A 221 -11.17 16.30 24.10
CA GLU A 221 -12.36 15.45 24.22
C GLU A 221 -12.97 15.18 22.84
N SER A 222 -13.07 16.21 22.00
CA SER A 222 -13.61 16.11 20.64
C SER A 222 -12.80 15.16 19.76
N GLY A 223 -11.48 15.20 19.83
CA GLY A 223 -10.59 14.34 19.06
C GLY A 223 -10.59 12.89 19.54
N VAL A 224 -10.68 12.69 20.86
CA VAL A 224 -10.81 11.35 21.46
C VAL A 224 -12.16 10.74 21.13
N SER A 225 -13.25 11.52 21.20
CA SER A 225 -14.57 11.04 20.80
C SER A 225 -14.59 10.68 19.31
N LEU A 226 -14.00 11.52 18.43
CA LEU A 226 -13.91 11.22 17.01
C LEU A 226 -13.14 9.91 16.74
N PHE A 227 -12.00 9.72 17.40
CA PHE A 227 -11.24 8.47 17.30
C PHE A 227 -12.11 7.26 17.68
N LEU A 228 -12.85 7.35 18.78
CA LEU A 228 -13.75 6.29 19.23
C LEU A 228 -14.93 6.08 18.28
N ASP A 229 -15.55 7.14 17.75
CA ASP A 229 -16.67 7.01 16.83
C ASP A 229 -16.24 6.28 15.55
N MET A 230 -15.07 6.65 15.02
CA MET A 230 -14.47 5.94 13.89
C MET A 230 -14.10 4.50 14.23
N LEU A 231 -13.63 4.24 15.45
CA LEU A 231 -13.26 2.89 15.89
C LEU A 231 -14.48 1.96 15.99
N TYR A 232 -15.62 2.48 16.43
CA TYR A 232 -16.85 1.70 16.61
C TYR A 232 -17.59 1.50 15.29
N THR A 233 -17.64 2.54 14.45
CA THR A 233 -18.58 2.60 13.32
C THR A 233 -17.90 2.72 11.96
N GLY A 234 -16.59 3.00 11.92
CA GLY A 234 -15.89 3.38 10.68
C GLY A 234 -16.33 4.72 10.09
N SER A 235 -17.12 5.51 10.84
CA SER A 235 -17.70 6.77 10.39
C SER A 235 -17.84 7.76 11.55
N THR A 236 -18.28 8.97 11.25
CA THR A 236 -18.76 9.94 12.24
C THR A 236 -19.95 10.71 11.64
N PHE A 237 -20.95 11.05 12.47
CA PHE A 237 -22.07 11.89 12.05
C PHE A 237 -21.77 13.38 12.11
N ASN A 238 -20.74 13.73 12.87
CA ASN A 238 -20.32 15.11 12.99
C ASN A 238 -19.50 15.46 11.75
N ASP A 239 -19.46 16.75 11.42
CA ASP A 239 -18.48 17.30 10.48
C ASP A 239 -17.27 17.75 11.32
N PRO A 240 -16.32 16.85 11.63
CA PRO A 240 -15.24 17.19 12.55
C PRO A 240 -14.33 18.22 11.93
N ASP A 241 -13.93 19.20 12.75
CA ASP A 241 -12.90 20.13 12.33
C ASP A 241 -11.54 19.44 12.13
N TYR A 242 -10.64 20.10 11.39
CA TYR A 242 -9.32 19.56 11.13
C TYR A 242 -8.52 19.30 12.42
N LYS A 243 -8.80 20.00 13.52
CA LYS A 243 -8.09 19.83 14.80
C LYS A 243 -8.45 18.49 15.44
N SER A 244 -9.75 18.18 15.48
CA SER A 244 -10.27 16.92 16.00
C SER A 244 -9.80 15.76 15.14
N MET A 245 -9.79 15.92 13.80
CA MET A 245 -9.21 14.94 12.87
C MET A 245 -7.71 14.69 13.12
N LEU A 246 -6.93 15.75 13.39
CA LEU A 246 -5.50 15.61 13.69
C LEU A 246 -5.24 14.94 15.03
N VAL A 247 -6.06 15.19 16.06
CA VAL A 247 -6.00 14.48 17.34
C VAL A 247 -6.36 13.00 17.14
N ALA A 248 -7.43 12.70 16.42
CA ALA A 248 -7.82 11.32 16.11
C ALA A 248 -6.71 10.58 15.34
N LEU A 249 -6.04 11.25 14.40
CA LEU A 249 -4.91 10.71 13.66
C LEU A 249 -3.70 10.45 14.58
N ASP A 250 -3.43 11.35 15.53
CA ASP A 250 -2.36 11.17 16.50
C ASP A 250 -2.59 9.93 17.36
N LEU A 251 -3.81 9.76 17.88
CA LEU A 251 -4.19 8.61 18.69
C LEU A 251 -4.16 7.31 17.87
N ALA A 252 -4.73 7.30 16.66
CA ALA A 252 -4.74 6.14 15.79
C ALA A 252 -3.31 5.70 15.44
N HIS A 253 -2.43 6.65 15.08
CA HIS A 253 -1.03 6.36 14.78
C HIS A 253 -0.26 5.90 16.03
N ARG A 254 -0.44 6.59 17.17
CA ARG A 254 0.20 6.25 18.46
C ARG A 254 -0.19 4.86 18.95
N TRP A 255 -1.42 4.44 18.72
CA TRP A 255 -1.96 3.16 19.15
C TRP A 255 -1.99 2.10 18.05
N GLN A 256 -1.36 2.36 16.89
CA GLN A 256 -1.23 1.39 15.80
C GLN A 256 -2.59 0.84 15.34
N VAL A 257 -3.56 1.73 15.15
CA VAL A 257 -4.88 1.40 14.58
C VAL A 257 -4.87 1.75 13.09
N ASP A 258 -4.13 0.97 12.31
CA ASP A 258 -3.80 1.28 10.91
C ASP A 258 -5.04 1.53 10.04
N GLY A 259 -6.12 0.77 10.22
CA GLY A 259 -7.36 0.97 9.47
C GLY A 259 -7.97 2.36 9.68
N ILE A 260 -7.87 2.92 10.88
CA ILE A 260 -8.34 4.28 11.20
C ILE A 260 -7.37 5.33 10.66
N VAL A 261 -6.07 5.05 10.71
CA VAL A 261 -5.06 5.90 10.05
C VAL A 261 -5.37 6.04 8.56
N ASP A 262 -5.64 4.94 7.86
CA ASP A 262 -5.98 4.95 6.43
C ASP A 262 -7.26 5.73 6.13
N MET A 263 -8.31 5.56 6.93
CA MET A 263 -9.55 6.34 6.81
C MET A 263 -9.30 7.84 6.98
N LEU A 264 -8.54 8.23 8.00
CA LEU A 264 -8.19 9.64 8.25
C LEU A 264 -7.29 10.22 7.16
N LEU A 265 -6.36 9.44 6.61
CA LEU A 265 -5.53 9.84 5.47
C LEU A 265 -6.35 10.04 4.19
N GLY A 266 -7.49 9.35 4.06
CA GLY A 266 -8.44 9.56 2.98
C GLY A 266 -9.27 10.84 3.12
N ALA A 267 -9.58 11.27 4.34
CA ALA A 267 -10.46 12.42 4.62
C ALA A 267 -9.71 13.75 4.83
N LEU A 268 -8.54 13.72 5.48
CA LEU A 268 -7.76 14.93 5.78
C LEU A 268 -7.36 15.79 4.55
N PRO A 269 -7.08 15.23 3.36
CA PRO A 269 -6.80 16.02 2.17
C PRO A 269 -7.91 17.01 1.80
N ASP A 270 -9.18 16.65 2.03
CA ASP A 270 -10.34 17.51 1.72
C ASP A 270 -10.47 18.68 2.71
N LEU A 271 -9.82 18.59 3.86
CA LEU A 271 -9.81 19.62 4.90
C LEU A 271 -8.62 20.58 4.80
N ILE A 272 -7.76 20.44 3.78
CA ILE A 272 -6.60 21.31 3.59
C ILE A 272 -7.08 22.69 3.06
N THR A 273 -6.97 23.68 3.93
CA THR A 273 -7.21 25.10 3.67
C THR A 273 -5.98 25.90 4.10
N VAL A 274 -5.93 27.20 3.85
CA VAL A 274 -4.82 28.05 4.31
C VAL A 274 -4.66 27.96 5.84
N ASP A 275 -5.77 27.96 6.57
CA ASP A 275 -5.80 27.93 8.03
C ASP A 275 -5.37 26.57 8.62
N SER A 276 -5.71 25.46 7.95
CA SER A 276 -5.38 24.11 8.41
C SER A 276 -4.05 23.58 7.86
N PHE A 277 -3.54 24.16 6.76
CA PHE A 277 -2.39 23.68 6.02
C PHE A 277 -1.18 23.42 6.90
N VAL A 278 -0.80 24.40 7.73
CA VAL A 278 0.42 24.29 8.55
C VAL A 278 0.32 23.12 9.52
N ALA A 279 -0.79 23.02 10.25
CA ALA A 279 -1.00 21.95 11.23
C ALA A 279 -1.04 20.56 10.58
N ILE A 280 -1.72 20.43 9.43
CA ILE A 280 -1.80 19.17 8.70
C ILE A 280 -0.44 18.77 8.12
N ALA A 281 0.27 19.72 7.50
CA ALA A 281 1.58 19.47 6.90
C ALA A 281 2.63 19.08 7.95
N GLU A 282 2.64 19.76 9.11
CA GLU A 282 3.51 19.38 10.22
C GLU A 282 3.21 17.97 10.74
N SER A 283 1.94 17.65 10.97
CA SER A 283 1.54 16.31 11.43
C SER A 283 1.95 15.23 10.42
N ALA A 284 1.75 15.48 9.12
CA ALA A 284 2.14 14.58 8.05
C ALA A 284 3.67 14.34 8.01
N VAL A 285 4.45 15.41 8.17
CA VAL A 285 5.93 15.32 8.21
C VAL A 285 6.39 14.55 9.44
N LEU A 286 5.90 14.89 10.63
CA LEU A 286 6.30 14.31 11.91
C LEU A 286 5.99 12.80 11.99
N LYS A 287 4.83 12.38 11.46
CA LYS A 287 4.39 10.98 11.50
C LYS A 287 4.84 10.15 10.30
N GLY A 288 5.53 10.73 9.31
CA GLY A 288 6.00 9.98 8.15
C GLY A 288 4.88 9.58 7.15
N LEU A 289 3.79 10.33 7.10
CA LEU A 289 2.58 9.98 6.34
C LEU A 289 2.66 10.43 4.88
N GLU A 290 3.22 9.61 4.00
CA GLU A 290 3.58 10.01 2.62
C GLU A 290 2.39 10.43 1.74
N SER A 291 1.22 9.80 1.86
CA SER A 291 0.01 10.21 1.12
C SER A 291 -0.41 11.64 1.48
N LEU A 292 -0.43 11.96 2.78
CA LEU A 292 -0.81 13.29 3.27
C LEU A 292 0.28 14.33 2.99
N LYS A 293 1.57 13.98 3.11
CA LYS A 293 2.68 14.87 2.69
C LYS A 293 2.55 15.29 1.23
N ARG A 294 2.20 14.35 0.34
CA ARG A 294 1.96 14.63 -1.08
C ARG A 294 0.78 15.58 -1.29
N ALA A 295 -0.33 15.34 -0.60
CA ALA A 295 -1.49 16.23 -0.65
C ALA A 295 -1.14 17.65 -0.20
N CYS A 296 -0.44 17.79 0.93
CA CYS A 296 0.05 19.09 1.43
C CYS A 296 1.02 19.76 0.45
N ALA A 297 2.00 19.04 -0.09
CA ALA A 297 2.95 19.61 -1.05
C ALA A 297 2.24 20.10 -2.33
N SER A 298 1.28 19.32 -2.83
CA SER A 298 0.45 19.72 -3.98
C SER A 298 -0.35 20.98 -3.69
N TYR A 299 -1.08 21.02 -2.56
CA TYR A 299 -1.86 22.20 -2.17
C TYR A 299 -0.97 23.43 -1.98
N GLY A 300 0.12 23.29 -1.24
CA GLY A 300 1.05 24.39 -0.95
C GLY A 300 1.73 24.96 -2.19
N ALA A 301 1.98 24.14 -3.22
CA ALA A 301 2.56 24.60 -4.49
C ALA A 301 1.58 25.46 -5.33
N HIS A 302 0.28 25.20 -5.22
CA HIS A 302 -0.75 25.86 -6.02
C HIS A 302 -1.45 27.03 -5.29
N ASN A 303 -1.34 27.11 -3.96
CA ASN A 303 -1.97 28.15 -3.17
C ASN A 303 -1.08 29.40 -3.03
N GLU A 304 -1.56 30.55 -3.50
CA GLU A 304 -0.80 31.81 -3.49
C GLU A 304 -0.44 32.29 -2.08
N GLU A 305 -1.33 32.14 -1.11
CA GLU A 305 -1.14 32.62 0.26
C GLU A 305 -0.08 31.79 0.98
N VAL A 306 -0.10 30.46 0.82
CA VAL A 306 0.94 29.56 1.34
C VAL A 306 2.31 29.88 0.71
N GLN A 307 2.34 30.21 -0.59
CA GLN A 307 3.58 30.63 -1.25
C GLN A 307 4.10 31.99 -0.73
N ILE A 308 3.22 32.91 -0.35
CA ILE A 308 3.60 34.15 0.32
C ILE A 308 4.17 33.85 1.72
N MET A 309 3.53 32.97 2.50
CA MET A 309 4.03 32.53 3.81
C MET A 309 5.42 31.88 3.71
N LEU A 310 5.65 31.08 2.66
CA LEU A 310 6.95 30.48 2.38
C LEU A 310 8.03 31.53 2.10
N LYS A 311 7.74 32.52 1.23
CA LYS A 311 8.66 33.62 0.92
C LYS A 311 8.98 34.49 2.13
N ASN A 312 7.99 34.70 3.00
CA ASN A 312 8.12 35.47 4.23
C ASN A 312 8.79 34.68 5.37
N GLY A 313 9.03 33.38 5.18
CA GLY A 313 9.65 32.51 6.18
C GLY A 313 8.79 32.28 7.43
N THR A 314 7.46 32.49 7.35
CA THR A 314 6.53 32.32 8.48
C THR A 314 6.15 30.86 8.70
N LEU A 315 6.43 29.99 7.73
CA LEU A 315 6.15 28.55 7.85
C LEU A 315 7.19 27.85 8.75
N PRO A 316 6.80 26.80 9.48
CA PRO A 316 7.74 25.97 10.23
C PRO A 316 8.80 25.31 9.35
N LYS A 317 10.02 25.08 9.87
CA LYS A 317 11.15 24.51 9.11
C LYS A 317 10.82 23.19 8.41
N ALA A 318 10.05 22.33 9.08
CA ALA A 318 9.59 21.06 8.53
C ALA A 318 8.76 21.25 7.25
N VAL A 319 7.87 22.24 7.27
CA VAL A 319 7.00 22.61 6.14
C VAL A 319 7.79 23.36 5.05
N GLN A 320 8.76 24.22 5.43
CA GLN A 320 9.66 24.86 4.44
C GLN A 320 10.49 23.82 3.68
N LYS A 321 10.97 22.78 4.35
CA LYS A 321 11.69 21.67 3.70
C LYS A 321 10.77 20.86 2.78
N LEU A 322 9.50 20.67 3.18
CA LEU A 322 8.47 20.07 2.34
C LEU A 322 8.24 20.88 1.05
N LEU A 323 8.38 22.22 1.11
CA LEU A 323 8.14 23.14 -0.01
C LEU A 323 9.40 23.63 -0.77
N GLY A 324 10.61 23.40 -0.25
CA GLY A 324 11.88 23.58 -0.99
C GLY A 324 12.60 24.95 -0.91
N ALA A 325 12.42 25.79 0.13
CA ALA A 325 13.02 27.15 0.19
C ALA A 325 14.08 27.38 1.29
N SER A 326 15.37 27.55 0.93
CA SER A 326 16.41 28.25 1.73
C SER A 326 17.70 28.50 0.90
N GLY A 327 18.21 29.76 0.77
CA GLY A 327 19.62 29.93 0.29
C GLY A 327 20.20 31.25 -0.30
N GLN A 328 19.51 32.38 -0.53
CA GLN A 328 20.04 33.37 -1.53
C GLN A 328 21.03 34.48 -1.09
N ALA A 329 21.14 34.91 0.18
CA ALA A 329 21.95 36.10 0.52
C ALA A 329 23.40 35.81 0.97
N GLU A 330 23.68 34.63 1.52
CA GLU A 330 25.04 34.20 1.92
C GLU A 330 25.85 33.65 0.72
N GLU A 331 25.18 33.30 -0.38
CA GLU A 331 25.78 32.69 -1.56
C GLU A 331 26.77 33.62 -2.28
N ASP A 332 26.51 34.92 -2.44
CA ASP A 332 27.31 35.76 -3.35
C ASP A 332 28.73 36.09 -2.84
N ALA A 333 28.94 36.17 -1.52
CA ALA A 333 30.27 36.31 -0.93
C ALA A 333 31.01 34.96 -0.89
N GLY A 334 30.29 33.87 -0.61
CA GLY A 334 30.82 32.50 -0.66
C GLY A 334 31.21 32.05 -2.07
N ARG A 335 30.46 32.46 -3.10
CA ARG A 335 30.63 32.04 -4.50
C ARG A 335 31.96 32.47 -5.12
N LYS A 336 32.52 33.61 -4.70
CA LYS A 336 33.86 34.06 -5.12
C LYS A 336 34.99 33.26 -4.46
N LYS A 337 34.81 32.81 -3.22
CA LYS A 337 35.77 31.98 -2.48
C LYS A 337 35.69 30.51 -2.96
N LYS A 338 34.49 29.97 -3.13
CA LYS A 338 34.20 28.62 -3.67
C LYS A 338 34.83 28.41 -5.05
N ARG A 339 34.67 29.38 -5.97
CA ARG A 339 35.23 29.31 -7.33
C ARG A 339 36.76 29.12 -7.36
N ARG A 340 37.53 29.73 -6.45
CA ARG A 340 38.99 29.57 -6.42
C ARG A 340 39.41 28.19 -5.92
N VAL A 341 38.65 27.60 -5.00
CA VAL A 341 38.92 26.26 -4.46
C VAL A 341 38.53 25.19 -5.49
N ASP A 342 37.40 25.36 -6.19
CA ASP A 342 36.95 24.44 -7.24
C ASP A 342 37.95 24.36 -8.41
N GLU A 343 38.56 25.49 -8.80
CA GLU A 343 39.59 25.51 -9.86
C GLU A 343 40.88 24.75 -9.45
N VAL A 344 41.22 24.77 -8.16
CA VAL A 344 42.37 24.02 -7.60
C VAL A 344 42.06 22.52 -7.53
N VAL A 345 40.88 22.15 -7.04
CA VAL A 345 40.39 20.76 -6.98
C VAL A 345 40.32 20.16 -8.39
N GLU A 346 39.75 20.89 -9.36
CA GLU A 346 39.69 20.46 -10.76
C GLU A 346 41.08 20.18 -11.33
N GLY A 347 42.08 21.02 -11.02
CA GLY A 347 43.46 20.84 -11.44
C GLY A 347 44.10 19.55 -10.93
N PHE A 348 43.90 19.21 -9.65
CA PHE A 348 44.46 17.98 -9.07
C PHE A 348 43.76 16.71 -9.59
N LEU A 349 42.44 16.76 -9.80
CA LEU A 349 41.71 15.66 -10.44
C LEU A 349 42.18 15.40 -11.87
N LEU A 350 42.50 16.47 -12.61
CA LEU A 350 43.03 16.36 -13.96
C LEU A 350 44.42 15.71 -13.98
N LEU A 351 45.27 16.01 -12.98
CA LEU A 351 46.64 15.50 -12.90
C LEU A 351 46.75 14.10 -12.29
N GLY A 352 45.69 13.58 -11.68
CA GLY A 352 45.77 12.29 -10.98
C GLY A 352 46.46 12.38 -9.61
N ASP A 353 46.67 13.58 -9.07
CA ASP A 353 47.50 13.82 -7.87
C ASP A 353 46.65 13.83 -6.59
N LEU A 354 46.53 12.65 -5.97
CA LEU A 354 45.80 12.46 -4.71
C LEU A 354 46.43 13.22 -3.53
N GLU A 355 47.75 13.30 -3.46
CA GLU A 355 48.44 13.93 -2.33
C GLU A 355 48.33 15.46 -2.39
N GLY A 356 48.42 16.03 -3.59
CA GLY A 356 48.06 17.42 -3.85
C GLY A 356 46.60 17.71 -3.48
N LEU A 357 45.68 16.84 -3.90
CA LEU A 357 44.26 16.98 -3.57
C LEU A 357 44.01 16.98 -2.06
N LYS A 358 44.58 16.04 -1.29
CA LYS A 358 44.48 15.99 0.18
C LYS A 358 45.05 17.23 0.86
N LYS A 359 46.18 17.74 0.36
CA LYS A 359 46.90 18.86 0.98
C LYS A 359 46.19 20.20 0.79
N PHE A 360 45.57 20.41 -0.36
CA PHE A 360 45.03 21.72 -0.75
C PHE A 360 43.50 21.80 -0.71
N THR A 361 42.80 20.69 -0.49
CA THR A 361 41.35 20.69 -0.32
C THR A 361 40.99 20.93 1.15
N PRO A 362 40.18 21.94 1.47
CA PRO A 362 39.67 22.14 2.83
C PRO A 362 38.94 20.90 3.35
N SER A 363 39.00 20.64 4.66
CA SER A 363 38.31 19.48 5.27
C SER A 363 36.79 19.54 5.18
N ASP A 364 36.24 20.74 4.99
CA ASP A 364 34.82 21.05 4.80
C ASP A 364 34.45 21.24 3.31
N TYR A 365 35.30 20.78 2.38
CA TYR A 365 35.02 20.91 0.96
C TYR A 365 33.80 20.11 0.54
N ASP A 366 32.90 20.77 -0.18
CA ASP A 366 31.67 20.20 -0.72
C ASP A 366 31.95 19.35 -1.97
N TRP A 367 32.18 18.05 -1.77
CA TRP A 367 32.38 17.08 -2.84
C TRP A 367 31.13 16.77 -3.66
N THR A 368 29.97 17.30 -3.26
CA THR A 368 28.74 17.30 -4.05
C THR A 368 28.58 18.59 -4.88
N GLY A 369 29.55 19.50 -4.80
CA GLY A 369 29.58 20.71 -5.62
C GLY A 369 29.77 20.41 -7.12
N LEU A 370 29.55 21.41 -7.98
CA LEU A 370 29.79 21.30 -9.42
C LEU A 370 31.11 21.97 -9.79
N LEU A 371 32.02 21.22 -10.39
CA LEU A 371 33.33 21.70 -10.80
C LEU A 371 33.32 22.46 -12.12
N GLY A 372 34.14 23.51 -12.16
CA GLY A 372 34.64 24.11 -13.40
C GLY A 372 33.59 24.75 -14.31
N LYS A 373 33.98 24.87 -15.58
CA LYS A 373 33.14 25.38 -16.67
C LYS A 373 32.14 24.34 -17.17
N LEU A 374 32.43 23.05 -17.00
CA LEU A 374 31.58 21.94 -17.45
C LEU A 374 30.40 21.70 -16.51
N LYS A 375 30.45 22.23 -15.27
CA LYS A 375 29.39 22.08 -14.26
C LYS A 375 29.10 20.62 -13.90
N LEU A 376 30.15 19.81 -13.80
CA LEU A 376 30.04 18.39 -13.46
C LEU A 376 30.38 18.13 -11.99
N PRO A 377 29.68 17.21 -11.30
CA PRO A 377 30.13 16.71 -10.00
C PRO A 377 31.56 16.13 -10.07
N PRO A 378 32.40 16.25 -9.02
CA PRO A 378 33.78 15.75 -9.02
C PRO A 378 33.96 14.31 -9.49
N LEU A 379 33.05 13.41 -9.08
CA LEU A 379 33.09 12.01 -9.51
C LEU A 379 32.72 11.82 -10.98
N VAL A 380 31.69 12.51 -11.48
CA VAL A 380 31.31 12.49 -12.91
C VAL A 380 32.44 13.08 -13.76
N TYR A 381 33.05 14.16 -13.29
CA TYR A 381 34.22 14.75 -13.91
C TYR A 381 35.38 13.75 -13.98
N LEU A 382 35.68 13.06 -12.88
CA LEU A 382 36.76 12.07 -12.82
C LEU A 382 36.51 10.89 -13.77
N VAL A 383 35.27 10.37 -13.85
CA VAL A 383 34.88 9.32 -14.81
C VAL A 383 35.05 9.81 -16.25
N GLY A 384 34.52 11.00 -16.56
CA GLY A 384 34.68 11.62 -17.87
C GLY A 384 36.15 11.91 -18.23
N LYS A 385 37.02 12.14 -17.24
CA LYS A 385 38.47 12.29 -17.45
C LYS A 385 39.15 10.96 -17.66
N LYS A 386 38.82 9.91 -16.91
CA LYS A 386 39.33 8.56 -17.19
C LYS A 386 38.92 8.09 -18.59
N PHE A 387 37.74 8.50 -19.06
CA PHE A 387 37.27 8.24 -20.42
C PHE A 387 38.12 8.94 -21.50
N ILE A 388 38.54 10.20 -21.29
CA ILE A 388 39.29 10.99 -22.30
C ILE A 388 40.82 10.86 -22.16
N SER A 389 41.34 10.66 -20.95
CA SER A 389 42.76 10.86 -20.62
C SER A 389 43.45 9.60 -20.11
N ALA A 390 44.78 9.56 -20.25
CA ALA A 390 45.67 8.52 -19.72
C ALA A 390 45.89 8.63 -18.19
N LEU A 391 44.84 8.92 -17.41
CA LEU A 391 44.88 8.69 -15.96
C LEU A 391 45.19 7.22 -15.74
N SER A 392 46.27 6.92 -15.02
CA SER A 392 46.58 5.53 -14.67
C SER A 392 45.42 4.92 -13.88
N ALA A 393 45.16 3.64 -14.09
CA ALA A 393 44.10 2.91 -13.39
C ALA A 393 44.18 3.12 -11.86
N ASP A 394 45.40 3.06 -11.32
CA ASP A 394 45.64 3.22 -9.89
C ASP A 394 45.32 4.63 -9.40
N SER A 395 45.73 5.68 -10.13
CA SER A 395 45.44 7.06 -9.73
C SER A 395 43.94 7.36 -9.80
N PHE A 396 43.27 6.85 -10.84
CA PHE A 396 41.83 6.97 -10.99
C PHE A 396 41.07 6.32 -9.83
N LEU A 397 41.40 5.06 -9.49
CA LEU A 397 40.71 4.33 -8.42
C LEU A 397 41.02 4.91 -7.04
N GLN A 398 42.26 5.31 -6.78
CA GLN A 398 42.64 5.95 -5.51
C GLN A 398 41.94 7.29 -5.31
N LEU A 399 41.85 8.11 -6.35
CA LEU A 399 41.08 9.36 -6.32
C LEU A 399 39.60 9.08 -6.11
N ALA A 400 39.00 8.17 -6.88
CA ALA A 400 37.60 7.83 -6.74
C ALA A 400 37.27 7.35 -5.31
N GLU A 401 38.04 6.40 -4.78
CA GLU A 401 37.85 5.87 -3.43
C GLU A 401 37.97 6.98 -2.37
N TRP A 402 38.97 7.84 -2.49
CA TRP A 402 39.19 8.91 -1.53
C TRP A 402 38.09 9.98 -1.59
N ILE A 403 37.66 10.39 -2.79
CA ILE A 403 36.60 11.37 -3.00
C ILE A 403 35.26 10.85 -2.46
N ILE A 404 34.96 9.56 -2.69
CA ILE A 404 33.77 8.90 -2.13
C ILE A 404 33.83 8.88 -0.59
N ARG A 405 34.97 8.50 -0.01
CA ARG A 405 35.16 8.55 1.45
C ARG A 405 35.09 9.96 2.03
N SER A 406 35.39 10.97 1.21
CA SER A 406 35.33 12.38 1.59
C SER A 406 33.93 12.98 1.44
N GLY A 407 32.92 12.20 1.01
CA GLY A 407 31.51 12.60 1.00
C GLY A 407 30.91 12.85 -0.39
N ALA A 408 31.63 12.55 -1.46
CA ALA A 408 31.05 12.61 -2.80
C ALA A 408 30.03 11.49 -3.01
N ASP A 409 28.86 11.82 -3.56
CA ASP A 409 27.84 10.84 -3.91
C ASP A 409 28.05 10.34 -5.36
N PRO A 410 28.39 9.05 -5.58
CA PRO A 410 28.49 8.47 -6.92
C PRO A 410 27.20 8.58 -7.75
N GLN A 411 26.07 8.79 -7.09
CA GLN A 411 24.74 8.85 -7.67
C GLN A 411 24.28 10.26 -8.01
N GLN A 412 25.05 11.28 -7.61
CA GLN A 412 24.73 12.64 -7.96
C GLN A 412 24.83 12.83 -9.49
N ALA A 413 23.67 13.05 -10.11
CA ALA A 413 23.58 13.35 -11.53
C ALA A 413 24.17 14.73 -11.84
N ALA A 414 24.91 14.82 -12.93
CA ALA A 414 25.28 16.10 -13.51
C ALA A 414 24.03 16.86 -14.00
N PRO A 415 23.98 18.19 -13.87
CA PRO A 415 22.87 18.98 -14.43
C PRO A 415 22.71 18.74 -15.93
N ILE A 416 21.48 18.67 -16.42
CA ILE A 416 21.17 18.48 -17.86
C ILE A 416 21.72 19.64 -18.72
N GLN A 417 21.91 20.82 -18.13
CA GLN A 417 22.47 22.00 -18.80
C GLN A 417 24.01 21.99 -18.88
N SER A 418 24.66 20.92 -18.39
CA SER A 418 26.11 20.78 -18.42
C SER A 418 26.59 20.61 -19.86
N LYS A 419 27.62 21.36 -20.25
CA LYS A 419 28.29 21.15 -21.54
C LYS A 419 29.30 20.02 -21.35
N SER A 420 28.89 18.77 -21.50
CA SER A 420 29.68 17.60 -21.13
C SER A 420 29.72 16.52 -22.21
N MET A 421 30.04 16.93 -23.44
CA MET A 421 30.37 15.99 -24.50
C MET A 421 31.82 15.54 -24.35
N HIS A 422 32.03 14.28 -23.98
CA HIS A 422 33.34 13.66 -23.86
C HIS A 422 33.64 12.80 -25.09
N ARG A 423 34.85 12.87 -25.64
CA ARG A 423 35.27 12.11 -26.83
C ARG A 423 36.56 11.35 -26.56
N ALA A 424 36.59 10.08 -26.91
CA ALA A 424 37.75 9.21 -26.77
C ALA A 424 38.05 8.50 -28.10
N TRP A 425 39.31 8.14 -28.31
CA TRP A 425 39.78 7.40 -29.49
C TRP A 425 41.07 6.65 -29.15
N VAL A 426 41.39 5.61 -29.91
CA VAL A 426 42.68 4.91 -29.82
C VAL A 426 43.74 5.72 -30.58
N GLN A 427 44.87 6.00 -29.93
CA GLN A 427 45.90 6.91 -30.46
C GLN A 427 46.44 6.49 -31.84
N SER A 428 46.43 5.20 -32.16
CA SER A 428 46.87 4.67 -33.46
C SER A 428 45.84 4.79 -34.59
N LYS A 429 44.56 5.02 -34.29
CA LYS A 429 43.45 5.02 -35.28
C LYS A 429 42.32 5.97 -34.88
N GLN A 430 42.60 7.27 -34.85
CA GLN A 430 41.64 8.28 -34.36
C GLN A 430 40.33 8.33 -35.17
N GLU A 431 40.40 8.24 -36.50
CA GLU A 431 39.22 8.38 -37.37
C GLU A 431 38.27 7.19 -37.27
N ASP A 432 38.79 5.99 -37.03
CA ASP A 432 38.01 4.75 -37.00
C ASP A 432 37.46 4.38 -35.62
N THR A 433 37.95 5.02 -34.54
CA THR A 433 37.68 4.59 -33.14
C THR A 433 37.07 5.69 -32.27
N LEU A 434 36.59 6.77 -32.89
CA LEU A 434 36.03 7.92 -32.18
C LEU A 434 34.69 7.55 -31.53
N ILE A 435 34.66 7.57 -30.20
CA ILE A 435 33.45 7.41 -29.39
C ILE A 435 33.12 8.73 -28.68
N SER A 436 31.83 9.08 -28.64
CA SER A 436 31.35 10.29 -27.95
C SER A 436 30.27 9.96 -26.95
N VAL A 437 30.40 10.49 -25.74
CA VAL A 437 29.47 10.26 -24.64
C VAL A 437 29.08 11.61 -24.04
N ASP A 438 27.77 11.86 -23.92
CA ASP A 438 27.26 13.00 -23.17
C ASP A 438 27.01 12.62 -21.71
N LEU A 439 27.67 13.31 -20.79
CA LEU A 439 27.53 13.08 -19.36
C LEU A 439 26.46 13.97 -18.71
N ALA A 440 25.75 14.79 -19.49
CA ALA A 440 24.68 15.64 -18.97
C ALA A 440 23.52 14.76 -18.46
N GLY A 441 23.02 15.06 -17.26
CA GLY A 441 22.00 14.23 -16.60
C GLY A 441 22.53 12.92 -16.03
N GLN A 442 23.80 12.57 -16.22
CA GLN A 442 24.37 11.29 -15.79
C GLN A 442 25.01 11.40 -14.40
N SER A 443 24.77 10.40 -13.55
CA SER A 443 25.55 10.19 -12.32
C SER A 443 26.93 9.61 -12.64
N ALA A 444 27.84 9.50 -11.66
CA ALA A 444 29.15 8.89 -11.94
C ALA A 444 29.03 7.40 -12.28
N ILE A 445 28.04 6.72 -11.68
CA ILE A 445 27.70 5.33 -12.00
C ILE A 445 27.10 5.24 -13.40
N SER A 446 26.10 6.06 -13.72
CA SER A 446 25.45 6.07 -15.04
C SER A 446 26.43 6.46 -16.14
N ALA A 447 27.31 7.43 -15.86
CA ALA A 447 28.40 7.84 -16.74
C ALA A 447 29.36 6.69 -17.02
N ALA A 448 29.77 5.92 -15.98
CA ALA A 448 30.64 4.76 -16.17
C ALA A 448 30.00 3.69 -17.05
N PHE A 449 28.71 3.40 -16.85
CA PHE A 449 27.95 2.48 -17.71
C PHE A 449 27.84 2.98 -19.15
N LEU A 450 27.53 4.27 -19.33
CA LEU A 450 27.40 4.89 -20.65
C LEU A 450 28.74 4.86 -21.40
N CYS A 451 29.85 5.12 -20.70
CA CYS A 451 31.20 4.98 -21.23
C CYS A 451 31.53 3.53 -21.62
N MET A 452 31.24 2.54 -20.76
CA MET A 452 31.47 1.12 -21.06
C MET A 452 30.65 0.65 -22.26
N ARG A 453 29.38 1.07 -22.34
CA ARG A 453 28.50 0.77 -23.48
C ARG A 453 29.07 1.35 -24.77
N ALA A 454 29.44 2.63 -24.77
CA ALA A 454 30.06 3.28 -25.93
C ALA A 454 31.37 2.60 -26.36
N MET A 455 32.19 2.11 -25.42
CA MET A 455 33.41 1.34 -25.72
C MET A 455 33.12 -0.03 -26.35
N ARG A 456 32.05 -0.71 -25.92
CA ARG A 456 31.64 -2.03 -26.45
C ARG A 456 30.95 -1.92 -27.82
N GLU A 457 30.23 -0.83 -28.06
CA GLU A 457 29.49 -0.56 -29.29
C GLU A 457 30.32 0.21 -30.34
N GLY A 458 31.50 0.71 -29.97
CA GLY A 458 32.36 1.50 -30.84
C GLY A 458 32.75 0.77 -32.14
N MET A 459 32.85 1.53 -33.23
CA MET A 459 33.28 1.00 -34.54
C MET A 459 34.79 0.67 -34.54
N GLY A 460 35.17 -0.40 -35.25
CA GLY A 460 36.57 -0.81 -35.50
C GLY A 460 37.13 -1.86 -34.53
N ASP A 461 38.27 -2.47 -34.89
CA ASP A 461 38.98 -3.50 -34.09
C ASP A 461 39.74 -2.91 -32.87
N ALA A 462 39.20 -1.87 -32.22
CA ALA A 462 39.83 -1.25 -31.07
C ALA A 462 39.63 -2.08 -29.79
N ASP A 463 40.74 -2.43 -29.13
CA ASP A 463 40.69 -3.09 -27.83
C ASP A 463 40.51 -2.06 -26.70
N TRP A 464 39.32 -2.02 -26.12
CA TRP A 464 38.96 -1.19 -24.96
C TRP A 464 38.94 -1.97 -23.64
N SER A 465 39.45 -3.21 -23.62
CA SER A 465 39.32 -4.12 -22.47
C SER A 465 39.91 -3.54 -21.18
N GLU A 466 41.02 -2.82 -21.26
CA GLU A 466 41.65 -2.16 -20.11
C GLU A 466 40.75 -1.05 -19.53
N GLN A 467 40.19 -0.19 -20.39
CA GLN A 467 39.32 0.91 -19.96
C GLN A 467 37.98 0.40 -19.40
N ILE A 468 37.43 -0.66 -20.00
CA ILE A 468 36.24 -1.34 -19.48
C ILE A 468 36.53 -1.93 -18.10
N THR A 469 37.67 -2.60 -17.94
CA THR A 469 38.10 -3.18 -16.65
C THR A 469 38.25 -2.10 -15.57
N ASP A 470 38.78 -0.93 -15.93
CA ASP A 470 38.93 0.19 -14.99
C ASP A 470 37.57 0.77 -14.54
N MET A 471 36.59 0.85 -15.44
CA MET A 471 35.24 1.28 -15.10
C MET A 471 34.51 0.25 -14.23
N GLU A 472 34.71 -1.05 -14.46
CA GLU A 472 34.17 -2.12 -13.61
C GLU A 472 34.77 -2.08 -12.20
N LYS A 473 36.07 -1.85 -12.08
CA LYS A 473 36.73 -1.64 -10.78
C LYS A 473 36.18 -0.41 -10.07
N PHE A 474 35.96 0.69 -10.78
CA PHE A 474 35.32 1.88 -10.22
C PHE A 474 33.91 1.59 -9.70
N LEU A 475 33.07 0.88 -10.46
CA LEU A 475 31.73 0.48 -10.02
C LEU A 475 31.79 -0.37 -8.74
N SER A 476 32.77 -1.26 -8.62
CA SER A 476 33.01 -2.03 -7.38
C SER A 476 33.38 -1.14 -6.19
N VAL A 477 34.22 -0.12 -6.39
CA VAL A 477 34.59 0.85 -5.34
C VAL A 477 33.40 1.70 -4.92
N ALA A 478 32.64 2.22 -5.89
CA ALA A 478 31.46 3.05 -5.67
C ALA A 478 30.36 2.30 -4.90
N THR A 479 30.08 1.05 -5.28
CA THR A 479 29.07 0.22 -4.63
C THR A 479 29.48 -0.21 -3.22
N ARG A 480 30.75 -0.59 -2.99
CA ARG A 480 31.24 -1.07 -1.69
C ARG A 480 31.21 0.02 -0.61
N HIS A 481 31.73 1.22 -0.92
CA HIS A 481 31.83 2.30 0.07
C HIS A 481 30.49 2.96 0.35
N TRP A 482 29.59 2.97 -0.63
CA TRP A 482 28.25 3.51 -0.43
C TRP A 482 27.39 2.66 0.53
N VAL A 483 27.49 1.32 0.45
CA VAL A 483 26.80 0.39 1.39
C VAL A 483 27.34 0.50 2.83
N SER A 484 28.61 0.89 2.99
CA SER A 484 29.21 1.15 4.31
C SER A 484 28.66 2.42 4.95
N PHE A 485 28.46 3.47 4.16
CA PHE A 485 27.97 4.77 4.62
C PHE A 485 26.51 4.70 5.11
N SER A 486 25.68 3.84 4.51
CA SER A 486 24.26 3.66 4.91
C SER A 486 24.06 2.82 6.19
N LYS A 487 24.97 1.87 6.49
CA LYS A 487 24.86 1.02 7.68
C LYS A 487 25.17 1.76 9.00
N THR A 488 26.04 2.76 8.96
CA THR A 488 26.39 3.57 10.14
C THR A 488 25.23 4.45 10.63
N ASP A 489 24.33 4.86 9.74
CA ASP A 489 23.11 5.61 10.13
C ASP A 489 22.03 4.70 10.74
N HIS A 490 21.94 3.43 10.32
CA HIS A 490 20.94 2.48 10.82
C HIS A 490 21.31 1.82 12.16
N ALA A 491 22.61 1.68 12.48
CA ALA A 491 23.05 1.05 13.73
C ALA A 491 22.77 1.90 14.99
N ALA A 492 22.49 3.20 14.84
CA ALA A 492 22.21 4.09 15.96
C ALA A 492 20.78 3.96 16.53
N GLN A 493 19.87 3.22 15.89
CA GLN A 493 18.44 3.26 16.21
C GLN A 493 17.83 1.99 16.85
N ASN A 494 18.54 0.85 16.92
CA ASN A 494 17.92 -0.41 17.36
C ASN A 494 18.76 -1.20 18.38
N MET A 495 18.68 -0.80 19.67
CA MET A 495 19.02 -1.66 20.81
C MET A 495 18.12 -1.37 22.02
N THR A 496 17.09 -2.22 22.21
CA THR A 496 16.39 -2.64 23.47
C THR A 496 15.01 -3.17 23.04
N SER A 497 14.46 -4.33 23.45
CA SER A 497 14.77 -5.35 24.45
C SER A 497 13.86 -6.58 24.17
N THR A 498 14.29 -7.77 24.58
CA THR A 498 13.53 -9.04 24.59
C THR A 498 13.38 -9.54 26.04
N HIS A 499 12.18 -10.02 26.46
CA HIS A 499 11.89 -11.31 27.15
C HIS A 499 10.64 -11.37 28.08
N ASN A 500 9.77 -12.36 27.78
CA ASN A 500 8.95 -13.34 28.57
C ASN A 500 8.56 -13.19 30.06
N LEU A 501 7.30 -13.57 30.42
CA LEU A 501 6.80 -14.72 31.27
C LEU A 501 5.36 -14.44 31.84
N ILE A 502 4.31 -15.23 31.56
CA ILE A 502 3.67 -16.41 32.25
C ILE A 502 2.88 -16.15 33.58
N PHE A 503 1.55 -16.43 33.49
CA PHE A 503 0.45 -16.79 34.42
C PHE A 503 0.55 -16.70 35.98
N GLU A 504 -0.53 -16.17 36.60
CA GLU A 504 -1.26 -16.85 37.70
C GLU A 504 -2.67 -16.26 37.95
N THR A 505 -3.66 -17.13 38.18
CA THR A 505 -5.09 -16.82 38.41
C THR A 505 -5.51 -17.02 39.87
N ALA A 506 -6.27 -16.07 40.42
CA ALA A 506 -7.19 -16.22 41.56
C ALA A 506 -8.24 -15.10 41.41
N GLY A 507 -9.56 -15.25 41.54
CA GLY A 507 -10.38 -16.18 42.30
C GLY A 507 -11.39 -15.32 43.08
N ARG A 508 -12.63 -15.16 42.57
CA ARG A 508 -13.78 -14.67 43.35
C ARG A 508 -15.09 -15.25 42.80
N GLU A 509 -15.87 -15.84 43.70
CA GLU A 509 -17.21 -16.35 43.48
C GLU A 509 -18.18 -15.21 43.17
N VAL A 510 -18.93 -15.37 42.08
CA VAL A 510 -19.97 -14.46 41.63
C VAL A 510 -21.24 -15.29 41.40
N SER A 511 -22.40 -14.74 41.75
CA SER A 511 -23.65 -15.48 41.97
C SER A 511 -24.12 -16.28 40.73
N ALA A 512 -24.90 -17.35 40.95
CA ALA A 512 -25.41 -18.22 39.89
C ALA A 512 -26.25 -17.51 38.80
N HIS A 513 -26.69 -16.26 39.05
CA HIS A 513 -27.39 -15.44 38.06
C HIS A 513 -26.44 -14.68 37.13
N GLU A 514 -25.32 -14.19 37.66
CA GLU A 514 -24.23 -13.59 36.87
C GLU A 514 -23.46 -14.66 36.09
N HIS A 515 -23.31 -15.87 36.63
CA HIS A 515 -22.76 -16.99 35.86
C HIS A 515 -23.64 -17.34 34.64
N MET A 516 -24.97 -17.12 34.70
CA MET A 516 -25.85 -17.42 33.56
C MET A 516 -25.77 -16.36 32.46
N LEU A 517 -25.51 -15.09 32.80
CA LEU A 517 -25.28 -14.00 31.84
C LEU A 517 -23.84 -13.98 31.28
N LEU A 518 -22.84 -14.29 32.11
CA LEU A 518 -21.44 -14.43 31.69
C LEU A 518 -21.17 -15.72 30.89
N LEU A 519 -21.91 -16.81 31.11
CA LEU A 519 -21.82 -18.01 30.27
C LEU A 519 -22.58 -17.88 28.95
N ALA A 520 -23.58 -16.99 28.88
CA ALA A 520 -24.28 -16.68 27.62
C ALA A 520 -23.48 -15.75 26.71
N SER A 521 -22.58 -14.92 27.26
CA SER A 521 -21.82 -13.93 26.49
C SER A 521 -20.85 -14.54 25.45
N PRO A 522 -20.03 -15.58 25.74
CA PRO A 522 -19.17 -16.19 24.72
C PRO A 522 -19.97 -16.96 23.67
N MET A 523 -21.12 -17.55 24.03
CA MET A 523 -21.93 -18.35 23.11
C MET A 523 -22.78 -17.46 22.20
N LEU A 524 -23.35 -16.39 22.74
CA LEU A 524 -24.09 -15.38 21.98
C LEU A 524 -23.14 -14.54 21.13
N ASN A 525 -21.96 -14.19 21.65
CA ASN A 525 -20.95 -13.46 20.90
C ASN A 525 -20.27 -14.38 19.86
N ALA A 526 -20.03 -15.67 20.13
CA ALA A 526 -19.58 -16.62 19.12
C ALA A 526 -20.66 -16.93 18.07
N MET A 527 -21.94 -16.98 18.45
CA MET A 527 -23.05 -17.12 17.50
C MET A 527 -23.23 -15.85 16.66
N LEU A 528 -23.20 -14.66 17.27
CA LEU A 528 -23.25 -13.40 16.53
C LEU A 528 -22.02 -13.21 15.66
N GLN A 529 -20.83 -13.57 16.14
CA GLN A 529 -19.60 -13.57 15.33
C GLN A 529 -19.67 -14.61 14.21
N SER A 530 -20.24 -15.80 14.41
CA SER A 530 -20.42 -16.80 13.34
C SER A 530 -21.46 -16.36 12.32
N ILE A 531 -22.62 -15.86 12.77
CA ILE A 531 -23.71 -15.36 11.93
C ILE A 531 -23.28 -14.09 11.19
N MET A 532 -22.57 -13.17 11.85
CA MET A 532 -22.00 -11.97 11.21
C MET A 532 -20.83 -12.32 10.31
N LYS A 533 -20.02 -13.34 10.61
CA LYS A 533 -18.95 -13.79 9.72
C LYS A 533 -19.51 -14.41 8.44
N ASP A 534 -20.59 -15.18 8.54
CA ASP A 534 -21.24 -15.82 7.40
C ASP A 534 -22.16 -14.86 6.61
N ILE A 535 -22.75 -13.84 7.26
CA ILE A 535 -23.66 -12.87 6.61
C ILE A 535 -22.94 -11.59 6.17
N LEU A 536 -21.91 -11.12 6.89
CA LEU A 536 -21.27 -9.82 6.65
C LEU A 536 -19.82 -9.90 6.13
N TYR A 537 -19.15 -11.05 6.21
CA TYR A 537 -17.71 -11.20 5.86
C TYR A 537 -17.45 -12.05 4.59
N THR A 538 -18.30 -11.97 3.57
CA THR A 538 -18.05 -12.57 2.24
C THR A 538 -17.27 -11.63 1.31
N GLY A 539 -16.22 -10.99 1.83
CA GLY A 539 -15.34 -10.10 1.08
C GLY A 539 -14.23 -10.79 0.30
N SER A 540 -14.00 -12.10 0.43
CA SER A 540 -12.91 -12.73 -0.35
C SER A 540 -13.00 -14.22 -0.69
N THR A 541 -13.72 -15.09 0.03
CA THR A 541 -13.93 -16.48 -0.46
C THR A 541 -15.17 -17.14 0.15
N CYS A 542 -15.93 -17.82 -0.71
CA CYS A 542 -16.96 -18.86 -0.51
C CYS A 542 -18.41 -18.48 -0.11
N ASN A 543 -19.27 -18.58 -1.13
CA ASN A 543 -20.72 -18.84 -1.17
C ASN A 543 -21.68 -17.74 -0.72
N ASP A 544 -22.55 -17.30 -1.65
CA ASP A 544 -23.81 -16.66 -1.29
C ASP A 544 -24.53 -17.56 -0.26
N PRO A 545 -24.94 -17.03 0.90
CA PRO A 545 -25.55 -17.83 1.95
C PRO A 545 -26.81 -18.51 1.40
N ASP A 546 -26.93 -19.83 1.61
CA ASP A 546 -28.10 -20.56 1.15
C ASP A 546 -29.37 -20.14 1.91
N TYR A 547 -30.53 -20.44 1.31
CA TYR A 547 -31.80 -19.99 1.88
C TYR A 547 -32.10 -20.67 3.24
N LYS A 548 -31.50 -21.83 3.53
CA LYS A 548 -31.66 -22.55 4.81
C LYS A 548 -30.93 -21.84 5.95
N SER A 549 -29.73 -21.35 5.68
CA SER A 549 -28.95 -20.52 6.59
C SER A 549 -29.70 -19.23 6.89
N MET A 550 -30.30 -18.62 5.87
CA MET A 550 -31.14 -17.43 6.02
C MET A 550 -32.41 -17.68 6.85
N LEU A 551 -33.07 -18.83 6.66
CA LEU A 551 -34.22 -19.23 7.50
C LEU A 551 -33.82 -19.52 8.95
N THR A 552 -32.67 -20.12 9.18
CA THR A 552 -32.15 -20.36 10.54
C THR A 552 -31.84 -19.04 11.24
N ALA A 553 -31.22 -18.10 10.52
CA ALA A 553 -31.00 -16.74 11.03
C ALA A 553 -32.33 -16.03 11.35
N LEU A 554 -33.35 -16.19 10.50
CA LEU A 554 -34.68 -15.63 10.71
C LEU A 554 -35.38 -16.23 11.94
N ASP A 555 -35.27 -17.54 12.13
CA ASP A 555 -35.79 -18.25 13.30
C ASP A 555 -35.21 -17.70 14.59
N LEU A 556 -33.88 -17.53 14.63
CA LEU A 556 -33.17 -16.98 15.78
C LEU A 556 -33.53 -15.51 16.01
N ALA A 557 -33.46 -14.68 14.96
CA ALA A 557 -33.78 -13.26 15.06
C ALA A 557 -35.21 -13.02 15.55
N HIS A 558 -36.18 -13.77 15.02
CA HIS A 558 -37.57 -13.68 15.46
C HIS A 558 -37.75 -14.19 16.91
N ARG A 559 -37.11 -15.32 17.27
CA ARG A 559 -37.20 -15.88 18.63
C ARG A 559 -36.62 -14.94 19.69
N TRP A 560 -35.56 -14.20 19.35
CA TRP A 560 -34.85 -13.29 20.25
C TRP A 560 -35.31 -11.83 20.09
N GLN A 561 -36.36 -11.59 19.30
CA GLN A 561 -36.95 -10.27 19.05
C GLN A 561 -35.95 -9.24 18.51
N VAL A 562 -35.00 -9.68 17.68
CA VAL A 562 -34.06 -8.81 16.99
C VAL A 562 -34.72 -8.31 15.69
N SER A 563 -35.68 -7.39 15.83
CA SER A 563 -36.48 -6.84 14.72
C SER A 563 -35.63 -6.34 13.55
N SER A 564 -34.51 -5.74 13.89
CA SER A 564 -33.51 -5.17 13.02
C SER A 564 -32.94 -6.21 12.01
N ILE A 565 -32.66 -7.43 12.47
CA ILE A 565 -32.20 -8.55 11.62
C ILE A 565 -33.38 -9.17 10.88
N VAL A 566 -34.56 -9.25 11.50
CA VAL A 566 -35.78 -9.73 10.83
C VAL A 566 -36.06 -8.89 9.59
N ASP A 567 -36.02 -7.55 9.70
CA ASP A 567 -36.27 -6.64 8.57
C ASP A 567 -35.25 -6.80 7.45
N MET A 568 -33.96 -6.95 7.80
CA MET A 568 -32.89 -7.22 6.83
C MET A 568 -33.15 -8.53 6.07
N LEU A 569 -33.49 -9.62 6.79
CA LEU A 569 -33.77 -10.92 6.18
C LEU A 569 -35.04 -10.90 5.32
N LEU A 570 -36.06 -10.12 5.71
CA LEU A 570 -37.27 -9.91 4.91
C LEU A 570 -37.00 -9.17 3.60
N GLY A 571 -35.92 -8.40 3.48
CA GLY A 571 -35.47 -7.79 2.22
C GLY A 571 -34.77 -8.77 1.26
N SER A 572 -34.16 -9.83 1.80
CA SER A 572 -33.31 -10.77 1.05
C SER A 572 -34.03 -12.08 0.69
N LEU A 573 -34.73 -12.70 1.65
CA LEU A 573 -35.43 -13.97 1.48
C LEU A 573 -36.42 -14.01 0.29
N PRO A 574 -37.19 -12.93 -0.02
CA PRO A 574 -38.07 -12.93 -1.19
C PRO A 574 -37.35 -13.19 -2.51
N LYS A 575 -36.08 -12.80 -2.64
CA LYS A 575 -35.26 -12.99 -3.84
C LYS A 575 -34.78 -14.43 -4.00
N MET A 576 -34.86 -15.22 -2.93
CA MET A 576 -34.39 -16.61 -2.86
C MET A 576 -35.54 -17.62 -3.01
N ILE A 577 -36.76 -17.16 -3.28
CA ILE A 577 -37.92 -18.03 -3.49
C ILE A 577 -37.79 -18.67 -4.89
N THR A 578 -37.63 -19.99 -4.87
CA THR A 578 -37.59 -20.87 -6.04
C THR A 578 -38.53 -22.05 -5.77
N THR A 579 -38.79 -22.89 -6.77
CA THR A 579 -39.62 -24.09 -6.58
C THR A 579 -39.09 -24.99 -5.46
N ASN A 580 -37.77 -25.06 -5.27
CA ASN A 580 -37.13 -25.90 -4.25
C ASN A 580 -37.12 -25.28 -2.86
N SER A 581 -37.14 -23.95 -2.75
CA SER A 581 -37.10 -23.23 -1.47
C SER A 581 -38.47 -22.73 -0.99
N PHE A 582 -39.47 -22.72 -1.88
CA PHE A 582 -40.79 -22.15 -1.63
C PHE A 582 -41.47 -22.72 -0.39
N VAL A 583 -41.50 -24.04 -0.23
CA VAL A 583 -42.24 -24.69 0.86
C VAL A 583 -41.69 -24.26 2.23
N GLU A 584 -40.38 -24.36 2.41
CA GLU A 584 -39.71 -24.02 3.67
C GLU A 584 -39.82 -22.52 3.99
N ILE A 585 -39.68 -21.65 2.97
CA ILE A 585 -39.82 -20.18 3.15
C ILE A 585 -41.27 -19.79 3.45
N ALA A 586 -42.24 -20.36 2.74
CA ALA A 586 -43.66 -20.07 2.94
C ALA A 586 -44.17 -20.57 4.29
N GLU A 587 -43.69 -21.73 4.74
CA GLU A 587 -44.01 -22.27 6.06
C GLU A 587 -43.45 -21.37 7.17
N ALA A 588 -42.19 -20.95 7.07
CA ALA A 588 -41.59 -20.00 8.00
C ALA A 588 -42.34 -18.67 8.04
N ALA A 589 -42.72 -18.14 6.88
CA ALA A 589 -43.50 -16.91 6.76
C ALA A 589 -44.89 -17.03 7.42
N ALA A 590 -45.57 -18.16 7.24
CA ALA A 590 -46.88 -18.44 7.81
C ALA A 590 -46.82 -18.59 9.34
N LEU A 591 -45.89 -19.42 9.83
CA LEU A 591 -45.76 -19.71 11.27
C LEU A 591 -45.36 -18.48 12.09
N LYS A 592 -44.59 -17.56 11.51
CA LYS A 592 -44.11 -16.35 12.19
C LYS A 592 -44.92 -15.09 11.90
N GLY A 593 -45.99 -15.18 11.11
CA GLY A 593 -46.82 -14.03 10.78
C GLY A 593 -46.10 -12.92 9.99
N LEU A 594 -45.10 -13.27 9.18
CA LEU A 594 -44.25 -12.30 8.48
C LEU A 594 -44.92 -11.81 7.17
N GLU A 595 -45.80 -10.81 7.28
CA GLU A 595 -46.61 -10.32 6.14
C GLU A 595 -45.82 -10.01 4.85
N PRO A 596 -44.65 -9.34 4.87
CA PRO A 596 -43.92 -9.03 3.63
C PRO A 596 -43.47 -10.29 2.89
N LEU A 597 -43.00 -11.30 3.63
CA LEU A 597 -42.55 -12.57 3.07
C LEU A 597 -43.74 -13.42 2.61
N GLN A 598 -44.85 -13.41 3.36
CA GLN A 598 -46.11 -14.03 2.97
C GLN A 598 -46.61 -13.50 1.61
N LYS A 599 -46.60 -12.17 1.42
CA LYS A 599 -46.98 -11.53 0.14
C LYS A 599 -46.04 -11.94 -1.00
N ALA A 600 -44.75 -12.09 -0.74
CA ALA A 600 -43.78 -12.57 -1.72
C ALA A 600 -44.05 -14.03 -2.13
N CYS A 601 -44.29 -14.92 -1.16
CA CYS A 601 -44.66 -16.32 -1.41
C CYS A 601 -45.96 -16.44 -2.23
N LEU A 602 -46.98 -15.62 -1.92
CA LEU A 602 -48.23 -15.59 -2.69
C LEU A 602 -48.01 -15.19 -4.15
N ARG A 603 -47.18 -14.17 -4.40
CA ARG A 603 -46.85 -13.73 -5.77
C ARG A 603 -46.07 -14.80 -6.56
N PHE A 604 -45.17 -15.51 -5.89
CA PHE A 604 -44.43 -16.62 -6.51
C PHE A 604 -45.36 -17.78 -6.85
N ALA A 605 -46.17 -18.23 -5.87
CA ALA A 605 -47.11 -19.33 -6.05
C ALA A 605 -48.11 -19.07 -7.19
N ALA A 606 -48.53 -17.81 -7.39
CA ALA A 606 -49.43 -17.45 -8.49
C ALA A 606 -48.82 -17.62 -9.89
N LYS A 607 -47.48 -17.62 -10.00
CA LYS A 607 -46.76 -17.68 -11.29
C LYS A 607 -46.15 -19.05 -11.58
N ASP A 608 -45.79 -19.81 -10.54
CA ASP A 608 -45.09 -21.09 -10.68
C ASP A 608 -46.06 -22.26 -10.86
N GLU A 609 -46.03 -22.90 -12.04
CA GLU A 609 -46.92 -24.01 -12.39
C GLU A 609 -46.74 -25.24 -11.48
N THR A 610 -45.50 -25.48 -11.04
CA THR A 610 -45.19 -26.60 -10.14
C THR A 610 -45.85 -26.41 -8.78
N THR A 611 -45.73 -25.21 -8.21
CA THR A 611 -46.37 -24.84 -6.94
C THR A 611 -47.90 -24.92 -7.05
N GLN A 612 -48.48 -24.48 -8.17
CA GLN A 612 -49.92 -24.62 -8.44
C GLN A 612 -50.36 -26.09 -8.53
N SER A 613 -49.52 -26.96 -9.10
CA SER A 613 -49.79 -28.41 -9.12
C SER A 613 -49.72 -29.04 -7.72
N MET A 614 -48.71 -28.68 -6.92
CA MET A 614 -48.59 -29.13 -5.53
C MET A 614 -49.78 -28.68 -4.67
N LEU A 615 -50.31 -27.49 -4.93
CA LEU A 615 -51.50 -26.95 -4.27
C LEU A 615 -52.75 -27.77 -4.61
N LYS A 616 -52.97 -28.08 -5.89
CA LYS A 616 -54.12 -28.89 -6.34
C LYS A 616 -54.07 -30.32 -5.80
N ASN A 617 -52.87 -30.87 -5.63
CA ASN A 617 -52.66 -32.24 -5.16
C ASN A 617 -52.60 -32.34 -3.63
N GLY A 618 -52.77 -31.23 -2.88
CA GLY A 618 -52.75 -31.22 -1.42
C GLY A 618 -51.39 -31.56 -0.78
N SER A 619 -50.30 -31.47 -1.54
CA SER A 619 -48.96 -31.94 -1.12
C SER A 619 -48.19 -30.92 -0.24
N LEU A 620 -48.78 -29.76 0.08
CA LEU A 620 -48.14 -28.70 0.84
C LEU A 620 -48.44 -28.79 2.35
N PRO A 621 -47.54 -28.33 3.24
CA PRO A 621 -47.82 -28.25 4.68
C PRO A 621 -49.06 -27.41 5.01
N THR A 622 -49.79 -27.75 6.08
CA THR A 622 -51.04 -27.09 6.47
C THR A 622 -50.88 -25.58 6.67
N ALA A 623 -49.74 -25.12 7.21
CA ALA A 623 -49.45 -23.70 7.37
C ALA A 623 -49.37 -22.97 6.02
N VAL A 624 -48.79 -23.61 5.00
CA VAL A 624 -48.69 -23.08 3.64
C VAL A 624 -50.04 -23.14 2.94
N GLN A 625 -50.82 -24.21 3.11
CA GLN A 625 -52.19 -24.30 2.56
C GLN A 625 -53.09 -23.16 3.10
N LYS A 626 -53.03 -22.91 4.41
CA LYS A 626 -53.75 -21.79 5.05
C LYS A 626 -53.29 -20.44 4.50
N LEU A 627 -51.98 -20.24 4.35
CA LEU A 627 -51.42 -19.01 3.76
C LEU A 627 -51.93 -18.78 2.33
N LEU A 628 -52.03 -19.83 1.53
CA LEU A 628 -52.49 -19.77 0.14
C LEU A 628 -54.02 -19.72 0.00
N GLY A 629 -54.76 -19.65 1.12
CA GLY A 629 -56.22 -19.55 1.11
C GLY A 629 -56.94 -20.85 0.73
N VAL A 630 -56.27 -22.00 0.83
CA VAL A 630 -56.90 -23.32 0.67
C VAL A 630 -57.53 -23.70 2.00
N SER A 631 -58.84 -23.47 2.12
CA SER A 631 -59.62 -24.01 3.22
C SER A 631 -59.61 -25.52 3.14
N THR A 632 -58.96 -26.20 4.08
CA THR A 632 -59.26 -27.60 4.36
C THR A 632 -60.74 -27.65 4.71
N MET A 633 -61.56 -28.27 3.87
CA MET A 633 -62.90 -28.65 4.31
C MET A 633 -62.69 -29.62 5.47
N GLU A 634 -63.03 -29.19 6.68
CA GLU A 634 -63.16 -30.08 7.83
C GLU A 634 -64.15 -31.19 7.42
N GLU A 635 -63.69 -32.44 7.45
CA GLU A 635 -64.57 -33.61 7.42
C GLU A 635 -65.45 -33.54 8.66
N ASP A 636 -66.68 -33.09 8.46
CA ASP A 636 -67.80 -33.18 9.40
C ASP A 636 -68.01 -34.66 9.80
N GLU A 637 -67.59 -35.03 11.01
CA GLU A 637 -67.99 -36.28 11.64
C GLU A 637 -69.33 -36.09 12.39
N PRO A 638 -70.42 -36.82 12.05
CA PRO A 638 -71.76 -36.51 12.54
C PRO A 638 -72.16 -37.44 13.70
N ASN A 639 -72.12 -36.98 14.96
CA ASN A 639 -73.09 -37.39 16.00
C ASN A 639 -72.74 -36.86 17.40
N ARG A 640 -73.62 -36.04 17.98
CA ARG A 640 -74.59 -36.46 19.03
C ARG A 640 -75.10 -35.24 19.82
N LYS A 641 -76.35 -34.89 19.52
CA LYS A 641 -77.43 -34.56 20.47
C LYS A 641 -77.01 -33.78 21.74
N LYS A 642 -77.09 -32.46 21.65
CA LYS A 642 -77.36 -31.61 22.83
C LYS A 642 -78.72 -32.00 23.43
N LYS A 643 -78.70 -32.55 24.64
CA LYS A 643 -79.83 -32.48 25.57
C LYS A 643 -80.00 -31.00 26.00
N ARG A 644 -81.23 -30.52 25.81
CA ARG A 644 -81.98 -29.52 26.61
C ARG A 644 -81.45 -29.30 28.04
N VAL A 645 -81.60 -28.17 28.74
CA VAL A 645 -82.37 -26.91 28.64
C VAL A 645 -81.96 -26.07 29.87
N THR A 646 -82.17 -24.75 29.78
CA THR A 646 -82.22 -23.72 30.84
C THR A 646 -82.54 -24.24 32.26
N PHE A 647 -81.92 -23.75 33.33
CA PHE A 647 -81.86 -22.37 33.82
C PHE A 647 -80.50 -21.98 34.38
#